data_AF-A0A0W1EMA1-F1
#
_entry.id   AF-A0A0W1EMA1-F1
#
_cell.length_a   1.000
_cell.length_b   1.000
_cell.length_c   1.000
_cell.angle_alpha   90.00
_cell.angle_beta   90.00
_cell.angle_gamma   90.00
#
_symmetry.space_group_name_H-M   'P 1'
#
loop_
_entity.id
_entity.type
_entity.pdbx_description
1 polymer ?
#
loop_
_entity_poly.entity_id
_entity_poly.type
_entity_poly.pdbx_seq_one_letter_code
_entity_poly.pdbx_strand_id
1 'polypeptide(L)'
;MLPLIGSLRSLLLGVLAAAGLVATPLYAADQAPAELRTEYAAAPLGLDTAAPRLAWRSPVARQSAYRIRVATSEAGLERAPLWDSGKVTSADNVQIAYAGPALASRQRYWWQVQVWDEGGNATGWSIPAWWETGLLGASDWQAQWISGPARRDHDWGDLTLDADLTLTGKSVDVLFRALPNGKTYGDAYVWTLADDKNGPELIQTVRRYPGGMSSAIKMERLGQVKLTAPLKGRRIALSIRAEGGHIVTRIDGAVVATVDNDAHKHGTIGFAGKEAGAATIHAVRVSGTQSPAVAYDFAGGDNPFSGGSVSRDGLVVASGVPGVDLVLPIEAPAPLVRRAFRLAKPVASARLYYAGAGMPRLSVNGSVVGSSLGAGFTAYDKRVLGYALDVTSLLRRGENVLGAELGRGWYGLTDPNEWYFHAAPWHAEPALKAQLEVTYTDGTRETIATDGSWRTLSGPTLGDSVHRGERFDARLVPAGWDRAGFRDRKWQAAPVVAGPAGQLVAANSEAIEPVENIAPVAVKEVAPGVHVYDFGRIVAGWPVLKVSGPRGLTVSMVASERVAEDGRVVPAAGLIDAQLQTDRYTLAGKGAEQWEPRFGYRGFRYVQVDGFPGTPGEGALTARIVHSAVAHTGSFASADPLLNQIDFAAIASILNNLHGFQTDTPTYEKNGWSGDAQASAGAAARSLDVARVWTKWLADFRDAQSEKGEVPEIAPTTPLYGYENTPGWNVIWGPTTPWDAAAMILPWELYTTYGDTRILADNQDMQRRLVDYTATFIKAPDFQRSAGLSEWASAGGMDYSNSRGGGIDAVTTAYFFHQADLLAKSSAIVGKADDAARYTKLAEDIRTAYNARYWDARRGWYRTVDAKGAAGPPTQVQNILPLAFGMVPPGREQGVADTIARDVDKQGLRTGVYGARYLLEILSDYGHANLAYRVATRTDEPSWGWWIKNGHKTMFETWSLNSRSRDHHYFASIADWMRQRLAGLRPGAPGYKVVLVKPAIPDGLASAEAAMDTAHGRAFSGWKVDAGKLTLTAEVPANTTGEIWVPTRFGTVVPPAGAQRLREDKGYSLYRTGPGRFTFTTGGK
;
A
#
# COMPACT_ATOMS: atom_id res chain seq x y z
N MET A 1 50.67 -27.26 23.94
CA MET A 1 51.36 -26.23 24.76
C MET A 1 50.30 -25.26 25.26
N LEU A 2 49.91 -25.43 26.52
CA LEU A 2 49.32 -24.42 27.41
C LEU A 2 50.45 -23.45 27.87
N PRO A 3 50.24 -22.41 28.72
CA PRO A 3 49.04 -22.06 29.53
C PRO A 3 48.74 -20.52 29.54
N LEU A 4 47.74 -19.91 30.22
CA LEU A 4 47.35 -20.00 31.64
C LEU A 4 45.97 -19.30 31.91
N ILE A 5 45.10 -20.00 32.67
CA ILE A 5 44.37 -19.61 33.91
C ILE A 5 43.39 -18.41 33.84
N GLY A 6 42.13 -18.44 34.29
CA GLY A 6 41.36 -19.16 35.33
C GLY A 6 40.41 -18.11 35.98
N SER A 7 39.19 -18.34 36.46
CA SER A 7 38.71 -19.40 37.35
C SER A 7 37.16 -19.46 37.42
N LEU A 8 36.66 -20.70 37.56
CA LEU A 8 35.33 -21.09 38.08
C LEU A 8 35.13 -20.71 39.57
N ARG A 9 33.87 -20.66 40.04
CA ARG A 9 33.40 -21.50 41.17
C ARG A 9 31.86 -21.55 41.32
N SER A 10 31.42 -22.71 41.77
CA SER A 10 30.05 -23.23 41.85
C SER A 10 29.46 -23.21 43.29
N LEU A 11 28.13 -23.27 43.36
CA LEU A 11 27.21 -23.85 44.38
C LEU A 11 27.55 -23.89 45.88
N LEU A 12 26.59 -23.47 46.72
CA LEU A 12 26.06 -24.28 47.84
C LEU A 12 24.72 -23.76 48.40
N LEU A 13 23.87 -24.73 48.82
CA LEU A 13 22.51 -24.62 49.37
C LEU A 13 22.45 -24.03 50.81
N GLY A 14 21.33 -23.35 51.09
CA GLY A 14 20.46 -23.65 52.25
C GLY A 14 20.54 -22.76 53.50
N VAL A 15 19.43 -22.08 53.83
CA VAL A 15 18.64 -22.20 55.09
C VAL A 15 17.56 -21.09 55.13
N LEU A 16 16.32 -21.49 55.48
CA LEU A 16 15.15 -20.64 55.72
C LEU A 16 15.39 -19.60 56.84
N ALA A 17 14.90 -18.38 56.63
CA ALA A 17 14.44 -17.52 57.70
C ALA A 17 13.19 -16.75 57.22
N ALA A 18 12.05 -17.06 57.86
CA ALA A 18 10.81 -16.32 57.72
C ALA A 18 10.99 -14.91 58.30
N ALA A 19 10.74 -13.89 57.49
CA ALA A 19 10.54 -12.52 57.95
C ALA A 19 9.33 -11.95 57.21
N GLY A 20 8.27 -11.68 57.97
CA GLY A 20 7.09 -11.00 57.44
C GLY A 20 7.47 -9.63 56.91
N LEU A 21 7.26 -9.41 55.61
CA LEU A 21 7.27 -8.06 55.06
C LEU A 21 5.93 -7.42 55.40
N VAL A 22 5.99 -6.56 56.42
CA VAL A 22 5.07 -5.45 56.62
C VAL A 22 4.91 -4.74 55.28
N ALA A 23 3.67 -4.67 54.79
CA ALA A 23 3.30 -3.83 53.66
C ALA A 23 3.57 -2.37 54.06
N THR A 24 4.74 -1.85 53.72
CA THR A 24 4.97 -0.41 53.67
C THR A 24 4.18 0.12 52.48
N PRO A 25 3.26 1.10 52.65
CA PRO A 25 2.63 1.74 51.52
C PRO A 25 3.75 2.46 50.77
N LEU A 26 4.12 1.95 49.60
CA LEU A 26 4.89 2.75 48.66
C LEU A 26 4.07 4.00 48.38
N TYR A 27 4.65 5.13 48.74
CA TYR A 27 4.20 6.49 48.44
C TYR A 27 3.38 6.55 47.15
N ALA A 28 2.15 7.04 47.27
CA ALA A 28 1.33 7.44 46.13
C ALA A 28 2.09 8.55 45.38
N ALA A 29 2.86 8.16 44.37
CA ALA A 29 3.18 9.06 43.28
C ALA A 29 1.85 9.45 42.65
N ASP A 30 1.61 10.75 42.53
CA ASP A 30 0.40 11.33 41.98
C ASP A 30 0.12 10.72 40.59
N GLN A 31 -0.85 9.80 40.50
CA GLN A 31 -1.08 8.98 39.31
C GLN A 31 -1.64 9.84 38.19
N ALA A 32 -0.81 10.44 37.34
CA ALA A 32 -1.23 11.34 36.28
C ALA A 32 -1.52 10.63 34.94
N PRO A 33 -2.43 11.14 34.09
CA PRO A 33 -2.65 10.60 32.75
C PRO A 33 -1.38 10.62 31.89
N ALA A 34 -1.25 9.62 31.02
CA ALA A 34 -0.06 9.41 30.19
C ALA A 34 -0.41 9.13 28.72
N GLU A 35 0.60 9.09 27.85
CA GLU A 35 0.46 8.80 26.42
C GLU A 35 -0.62 9.65 25.74
N LEU A 36 -0.53 10.95 25.96
CA LEU A 36 -1.41 11.93 25.33
C LEU A 36 -1.25 11.86 23.80
N ARG A 37 -2.38 11.83 23.10
CA ARG A 37 -2.44 11.84 21.64
C ARG A 37 -3.43 12.89 21.15
N THR A 38 -3.10 13.51 20.03
CA THR A 38 -3.97 14.39 19.23
C THR A 38 -4.08 13.78 17.82
N GLU A 39 -5.29 13.54 17.32
CA GLU A 39 -5.50 12.83 16.04
C GLU A 39 -4.66 11.54 15.95
N TYR A 40 -4.73 10.68 16.96
CA TYR A 40 -3.96 9.41 17.07
C TYR A 40 -2.43 9.56 17.19
N ALA A 41 -1.89 10.78 17.15
CA ALA A 41 -0.45 11.05 17.16
C ALA A 41 0.02 11.70 18.47
N ALA A 42 1.24 11.43 18.92
CA ALA A 42 1.76 12.00 20.17
C ALA A 42 2.02 13.51 20.11
N ALA A 43 2.56 14.00 18.99
CA ALA A 43 2.90 15.43 18.81
C ALA A 43 2.79 15.83 17.33
N PRO A 44 1.58 15.84 16.75
CA PRO A 44 1.41 16.07 15.32
C PRO A 44 1.74 17.53 14.95
N LEU A 45 2.50 17.68 13.87
CA LEU A 45 2.89 18.95 13.27
C LEU A 45 2.17 19.15 11.95
N GLY A 46 1.53 20.30 11.77
CA GLY A 46 0.86 20.68 10.53
C GLY A 46 -0.60 20.22 10.43
N LEU A 47 -1.29 20.00 11.56
CA LEU A 47 -2.71 19.62 11.53
C LEU A 47 -3.58 20.74 10.95
N ASP A 48 -4.57 20.38 10.15
CA ASP A 48 -5.59 21.31 9.63
C ASP A 48 -6.98 21.10 10.23
N THR A 49 -7.12 20.15 11.16
CA THR A 49 -8.45 19.83 11.66
C THR A 49 -8.94 20.85 12.69
N ALA A 50 -10.13 21.39 12.47
CA ALA A 50 -10.67 22.50 13.27
C ALA A 50 -10.87 22.19 14.76
N ALA A 51 -11.26 20.97 15.11
CA ALA A 51 -11.54 20.56 16.50
C ALA A 51 -10.75 19.29 16.90
N PRO A 52 -9.40 19.31 16.96
CA PRO A 52 -8.55 18.12 17.18
C PRO A 52 -9.03 17.22 18.33
N ARG A 53 -8.99 15.91 18.14
CA ARG A 53 -9.43 14.92 19.11
C ARG A 53 -8.28 14.52 19.99
N LEU A 54 -8.55 14.54 21.29
CA LEU A 54 -7.61 14.30 22.36
C LEU A 54 -7.89 12.92 22.95
N ALA A 55 -6.81 12.19 23.26
CA ALA A 55 -6.88 10.89 23.90
C ALA A 55 -5.74 10.74 24.91
N TRP A 56 -5.96 9.93 25.94
CA TRP A 56 -4.96 9.63 26.97
C TRP A 56 -5.17 8.23 27.56
N ARG A 57 -4.09 7.64 28.08
CA ARG A 57 -4.18 6.48 28.97
C ARG A 57 -4.58 6.96 30.36
N SER A 58 -5.71 6.45 30.85
CA SER A 58 -6.18 6.76 32.19
C SER A 58 -5.29 6.03 33.21
N PRO A 59 -4.80 6.71 34.26
CA PRO A 59 -3.96 6.08 35.26
C PRO A 59 -4.78 5.39 36.36
N VAL A 60 -6.08 5.69 36.45
CA VAL A 60 -7.01 5.15 37.43
C VAL A 60 -7.78 3.96 36.85
N ALA A 61 -8.13 3.01 37.71
CA ALA A 61 -8.87 1.81 37.30
C ALA A 61 -10.18 2.14 36.57
N ARG A 62 -10.91 3.15 37.04
CA ARG A 62 -12.12 3.67 36.40
C ARG A 62 -12.17 5.19 36.53
N GLN A 63 -12.35 5.85 35.40
CA GLN A 63 -12.46 7.30 35.32
C GLN A 63 -13.92 7.71 35.47
N SER A 64 -14.19 8.72 36.31
CA SER A 64 -15.53 9.31 36.46
C SER A 64 -15.66 10.69 35.83
N ALA A 65 -14.54 11.42 35.71
CA ALA A 65 -14.49 12.74 35.11
C ALA A 65 -13.09 13.07 34.57
N TYR A 66 -13.01 14.09 33.72
CA TYR A 66 -11.76 14.68 33.25
C TYR A 66 -11.82 16.22 33.24
N ARG A 67 -10.66 16.85 33.15
CA ARG A 67 -10.49 18.28 32.88
C ARG A 67 -9.30 18.48 31.97
N ILE A 68 -9.51 19.19 30.86
CA ILE A 68 -8.49 19.50 29.85
C ILE A 68 -8.20 20.99 29.90
N ARG A 69 -6.92 21.34 29.77
CA ARG A 69 -6.47 22.72 29.55
C ARG A 69 -5.67 22.77 28.27
N VAL A 70 -5.89 23.81 27.47
CA VAL A 70 -5.16 24.11 26.25
C VAL A 70 -4.68 25.56 26.29
N ALA A 71 -3.46 25.83 25.88
CA ALA A 71 -2.88 27.17 25.82
C ALA A 71 -1.91 27.31 24.63
N THR A 72 -1.57 28.55 24.26
CA THR A 72 -0.58 28.84 23.19
C THR A 72 0.88 28.81 23.67
N SER A 73 1.09 28.57 24.97
CA SER A 73 2.40 28.32 25.60
C SER A 73 2.22 27.35 26.77
N GLU A 74 3.26 26.60 27.10
CA GLU A 74 3.24 25.66 28.23
C GLU A 74 2.91 26.37 29.56
N ALA A 75 3.59 27.49 29.85
CA ALA A 75 3.32 28.30 31.04
C ALA A 75 1.90 28.92 31.08
N GLY A 76 1.26 29.04 29.91
CA GLY A 76 -0.11 29.54 29.79
C GLY A 76 -1.15 28.55 30.31
N LEU A 77 -0.84 27.24 30.36
CA LEU A 77 -1.79 26.21 30.80
C LEU A 77 -2.35 26.48 32.20
N GLU A 78 -1.53 26.98 33.11
CA GLU A 78 -1.96 27.29 34.48
C GLU A 78 -2.44 28.73 34.64
N ARG A 79 -1.76 29.68 34.00
CA ARG A 79 -1.96 31.12 34.25
C ARG A 79 -3.13 31.71 33.48
N ALA A 80 -3.32 31.27 32.23
CA ALA A 80 -4.29 31.82 31.30
C ALA A 80 -4.56 30.80 30.17
N PRO A 81 -5.24 29.68 30.47
CA PRO A 81 -5.57 28.70 29.43
C PRO A 81 -6.47 29.35 28.38
N LEU A 82 -6.17 29.08 27.11
CA LEU A 82 -7.03 29.45 25.97
C LEU A 82 -8.38 28.73 26.06
N TRP A 83 -8.34 27.47 26.52
CA TRP A 83 -9.51 26.67 26.78
C TRP A 83 -9.29 25.83 28.03
N ASP A 84 -10.29 25.83 28.91
CA ASP A 84 -10.37 24.95 30.07
C ASP A 84 -11.75 24.31 30.04
N SER A 85 -11.81 22.98 29.96
CA SER A 85 -13.10 22.27 29.87
C SER A 85 -13.91 22.36 31.17
N GLY A 86 -13.29 22.79 32.27
CA GLY A 86 -13.80 22.49 33.61
C GLY A 86 -13.81 20.99 33.89
N LYS A 87 -14.34 20.59 35.05
CA LYS A 87 -14.55 19.18 35.36
C LYS A 87 -15.75 18.68 34.56
N VAL A 88 -15.50 17.80 33.59
CA VAL A 88 -16.51 17.15 32.76
C VAL A 88 -16.77 15.76 33.32
N THR A 89 -18.01 15.48 33.76
CA THR A 89 -18.43 14.16 34.22
C THR A 89 -18.56 13.22 33.03
N SER A 90 -17.52 12.46 32.75
CA SER A 90 -17.48 11.43 31.70
C SER A 90 -16.34 10.44 31.96
N ALA A 91 -16.60 9.18 31.62
CA ALA A 91 -15.62 8.10 31.60
C ALA A 91 -14.84 8.01 30.28
N ASP A 92 -15.10 8.91 29.32
CA ASP A 92 -14.41 8.90 28.03
C ASP A 92 -12.97 9.43 28.17
N ASN A 93 -12.05 8.77 27.46
CA ASN A 93 -10.63 9.12 27.46
C ASN A 93 -10.00 9.04 26.05
N VAL A 94 -10.86 8.93 25.04
CA VAL A 94 -10.49 8.81 23.62
C VAL A 94 -11.49 9.62 22.81
N GLN A 95 -11.06 10.16 21.68
CA GLN A 95 -11.92 10.94 20.77
C GLN A 95 -12.55 12.20 21.40
N ILE A 96 -11.90 12.81 22.39
CA ILE A 96 -12.42 14.03 23.03
C ILE A 96 -12.12 15.23 22.14
N ALA A 97 -13.13 15.73 21.43
CA ALA A 97 -12.97 16.89 20.55
C ALA A 97 -12.60 18.15 21.34
N TYR A 98 -11.61 18.89 20.85
CA TYR A 98 -11.34 20.24 21.29
C TYR A 98 -12.59 21.12 21.10
N ALA A 99 -13.03 21.76 22.18
CA ALA A 99 -14.23 22.61 22.20
C ALA A 99 -13.92 24.07 22.61
N GLY A 100 -12.66 24.49 22.42
CA GLY A 100 -12.24 25.86 22.68
C GLY A 100 -12.47 26.80 21.48
N PRO A 101 -11.94 28.03 21.55
CA PRO A 101 -11.98 28.99 20.44
C PRO A 101 -11.34 28.46 19.15
N ALA A 102 -11.72 29.01 18.00
CA ALA A 102 -11.18 28.62 16.70
C ALA A 102 -9.63 28.66 16.69
N LEU A 103 -9.03 27.61 16.11
CA LEU A 103 -7.58 27.51 16.01
C LEU A 103 -7.05 28.42 14.90
N ALA A 104 -5.85 28.97 15.11
CA ALA A 104 -5.13 29.81 14.16
C ALA A 104 -4.10 28.98 13.39
N SER A 105 -3.73 29.41 12.18
CA SER A 105 -2.63 28.81 11.40
C SER A 105 -1.28 29.01 12.09
N ARG A 106 -0.36 28.04 11.89
CA ARG A 106 1.04 28.08 12.35
C ARG A 106 1.18 28.23 13.87
N GLN A 107 0.21 27.75 14.63
CA GLN A 107 0.18 27.93 16.08
C GLN A 107 0.36 26.59 16.77
N ARG A 108 1.35 26.53 17.67
CA ARG A 108 1.50 25.41 18.60
C ARG A 108 0.54 25.61 19.77
N TYR A 109 -0.21 24.55 20.08
CA TYR A 109 -1.10 24.46 21.21
C TYR A 109 -0.58 23.42 22.17
N TRP A 110 -0.31 23.85 23.40
CA TRP A 110 0.04 22.97 24.50
C TRP A 110 -1.23 22.53 25.20
N TRP A 111 -1.28 21.29 25.67
CA TRP A 111 -2.41 20.78 26.42
C TRP A 111 -2.01 19.78 27.48
N GLN A 112 -2.83 19.70 28.52
CA GLN A 112 -2.70 18.73 29.60
C GLN A 112 -4.08 18.29 30.07
N VAL A 113 -4.14 17.12 30.71
CA VAL A 113 -5.38 16.55 31.23
C VAL A 113 -5.18 16.05 32.66
N GLN A 114 -6.21 16.23 33.47
CA GLN A 114 -6.38 15.68 34.81
C GLN A 114 -7.66 14.84 34.83
N VAL A 115 -7.67 13.75 35.59
CA VAL A 115 -8.85 12.87 35.71
C VAL A 115 -9.25 12.62 37.15
N TRP A 116 -10.47 12.12 37.35
CA TRP A 116 -10.99 11.69 38.66
C TRP A 116 -11.32 10.20 38.65
N ASP A 117 -11.06 9.52 39.75
CA ASP A 117 -11.51 8.14 40.00
C ASP A 117 -13.01 8.07 40.38
N GLU A 118 -13.56 6.86 40.53
CA GLU A 118 -14.94 6.65 41.03
C GLU A 118 -15.16 7.15 42.47
N GLY A 119 -14.09 7.29 43.27
CA GLY A 119 -14.14 7.85 44.62
C GLY A 119 -14.23 9.38 44.66
N GLY A 120 -14.10 10.04 43.50
CA GLY A 120 -14.10 11.49 43.38
C GLY A 120 -12.75 12.14 43.68
N ASN A 121 -11.66 11.37 43.78
CA ASN A 121 -10.31 11.88 43.98
C ASN A 121 -9.72 12.33 42.64
N ALA A 122 -9.12 13.52 42.62
CA ALA A 122 -8.39 14.00 41.45
C ALA A 122 -7.00 13.38 41.39
N THR A 123 -6.53 13.13 40.19
CA THR A 123 -5.13 12.77 39.86
C THR A 123 -4.25 14.01 39.73
N GLY A 124 -2.94 13.84 39.58
CA GLY A 124 -2.05 14.87 39.06
C GLY A 124 -2.36 15.24 37.61
N TRP A 125 -1.91 16.42 37.17
CA TRP A 125 -1.95 16.78 35.75
C TRP A 125 -0.95 15.94 34.96
N SER A 126 -1.32 15.56 33.74
CA SER A 126 -0.40 14.94 32.80
C SER A 126 0.79 15.86 32.49
N ILE A 127 1.91 15.27 32.08
CA ILE A 127 2.96 16.05 31.40
C ILE A 127 2.33 16.74 30.18
N PRO A 128 2.54 18.06 29.98
CA PRO A 128 2.01 18.76 28.82
C PRO A 128 2.45 18.13 27.50
N ALA A 129 1.48 17.89 26.62
CA ALA A 129 1.69 17.52 25.24
C ALA A 129 1.36 18.72 24.34
N TRP A 130 1.57 18.59 23.03
CA TRP A 130 1.24 19.64 22.08
C TRP A 130 0.81 19.10 20.72
N TRP A 131 0.04 19.91 20.01
CA TRP A 131 -0.10 19.80 18.55
C TRP A 131 0.22 21.16 17.93
N GLU A 132 0.55 21.19 16.66
CA GLU A 132 0.80 22.43 15.93
C GLU A 132 0.00 22.45 14.63
N THR A 133 -0.76 23.52 14.43
CA THR A 133 -1.57 23.69 13.23
C THR A 133 -0.72 24.05 12.01
N GLY A 134 -1.16 23.59 10.85
CA GLY A 134 -0.56 23.92 9.57
C GLY A 134 -1.03 25.26 9.01
N LEU A 135 -1.15 25.30 7.69
CA LEU A 135 -1.78 26.39 6.95
C LEU A 135 -3.24 26.00 6.72
N LEU A 136 -4.15 26.58 7.52
CA LEU A 136 -5.56 26.21 7.58
C LEU A 136 -6.37 26.72 6.38
N GLY A 137 -5.96 27.84 5.77
CA GLY A 137 -6.64 28.43 4.62
C GLY A 137 -5.75 28.54 3.38
N ALA A 138 -6.37 28.57 2.19
CA ALA A 138 -5.64 28.83 0.95
C ALA A 138 -4.90 30.18 0.98
N SER A 139 -5.46 31.19 1.64
CA SER A 139 -4.84 32.52 1.82
C SER A 139 -3.61 32.53 2.74
N ASP A 140 -3.39 31.46 3.52
CA ASP A 140 -2.16 31.31 4.30
C ASP A 140 -0.95 30.97 3.40
N TRP A 141 -1.19 30.46 2.19
CA TRP A 141 -0.14 30.21 1.23
C TRP A 141 0.20 31.50 0.46
N GLN A 142 1.43 31.98 0.65
CA GLN A 142 2.09 32.97 -0.19
C GLN A 142 2.85 32.30 -1.35
N ALA A 143 3.11 31.00 -1.24
CA ALA A 143 3.81 30.21 -2.25
C ALA A 143 2.98 29.95 -3.52
N GLN A 144 3.67 30.01 -4.66
CA GLN A 144 3.20 29.66 -5.98
C GLN A 144 3.75 28.30 -6.39
N TRP A 145 3.04 27.57 -7.26
CA TRP A 145 3.57 26.35 -7.84
C TRP A 145 4.69 26.69 -8.82
N ILE A 146 5.84 26.02 -8.70
CA ILE A 146 6.96 26.13 -9.62
C ILE A 146 7.33 24.76 -10.20
N SER A 147 7.86 24.74 -11.42
CA SER A 147 8.28 23.50 -12.10
C SER A 147 9.70 23.62 -12.66
N GLY A 148 10.15 22.60 -13.38
CA GLY A 148 11.41 22.56 -14.11
C GLY A 148 11.39 23.31 -15.44
N PRO A 149 12.47 23.22 -16.24
CA PRO A 149 12.45 23.68 -17.61
C PRO A 149 11.32 23.02 -18.40
N ALA A 150 10.53 23.80 -19.15
CA ALA A 150 9.53 23.27 -20.07
C ALA A 150 10.24 22.54 -21.22
N ARG A 151 10.30 21.21 -21.15
CA ARG A 151 10.96 20.35 -22.12
C ARG A 151 10.15 19.07 -22.29
N ARG A 152 9.96 18.64 -23.54
CA ARG A 152 9.54 17.29 -23.89
C ARG A 152 10.69 16.67 -24.65
N ASP A 153 11.26 15.60 -24.10
CA ASP A 153 12.27 14.83 -24.81
C ASP A 153 11.62 13.67 -25.54
N HIS A 154 12.26 13.27 -26.65
CA HIS A 154 11.87 12.12 -27.47
C HIS A 154 10.50 12.22 -28.17
N ASP A 155 9.96 13.43 -28.29
CA ASP A 155 8.79 13.71 -29.13
C ASP A 155 9.26 14.45 -30.38
N TRP A 156 9.49 13.71 -31.48
CA TRP A 156 9.98 14.27 -32.74
C TRP A 156 8.88 14.37 -33.78
N GLY A 157 8.87 15.47 -34.54
CA GLY A 157 8.00 15.63 -35.71
C GLY A 157 8.58 14.91 -36.93
N ASP A 158 9.24 15.66 -37.81
CA ASP A 158 10.09 15.06 -38.85
C ASP A 158 11.32 14.45 -38.19
N LEU A 159 11.61 13.20 -38.50
CA LEU A 159 12.76 12.49 -37.94
C LEU A 159 13.40 11.52 -38.92
N THR A 160 14.69 11.27 -38.68
CA THR A 160 15.43 10.13 -39.21
C THR A 160 15.85 9.24 -38.05
N LEU A 161 15.44 7.97 -38.10
CA LEU A 161 15.93 6.89 -37.25
C LEU A 161 16.96 6.09 -38.04
N ASP A 162 18.20 6.05 -37.56
CA ASP A 162 19.21 5.12 -38.03
C ASP A 162 19.47 4.09 -36.92
N ALA A 163 19.36 2.79 -37.25
CA ALA A 163 19.57 1.70 -36.32
C ALA A 163 20.47 0.62 -36.93
N ASP A 164 21.56 0.30 -36.24
CA ASP A 164 22.38 -0.87 -36.53
C ASP A 164 21.86 -2.02 -35.68
N LEU A 165 21.40 -3.10 -36.30
CA LEU A 165 20.81 -4.23 -35.58
C LEU A 165 21.15 -5.59 -36.19
N THR A 166 21.03 -6.64 -35.38
CA THR A 166 21.07 -8.04 -35.83
C THR A 166 19.77 -8.71 -35.43
N LEU A 167 19.05 -9.28 -36.40
CA LEU A 167 17.86 -10.09 -36.13
C LEU A 167 18.29 -11.49 -35.67
N THR A 168 17.85 -11.91 -34.49
CA THR A 168 18.21 -13.20 -33.88
C THR A 168 17.01 -14.15 -33.79
N GLY A 169 15.81 -13.61 -33.59
CA GLY A 169 14.54 -14.33 -33.60
C GLY A 169 13.92 -14.43 -35.00
N LYS A 170 12.61 -14.66 -35.06
CA LYS A 170 11.83 -14.67 -36.31
C LYS A 170 11.53 -13.28 -36.84
N SER A 171 11.29 -12.33 -35.96
CA SER A 171 10.96 -10.95 -36.33
C SER A 171 11.26 -9.97 -35.22
N VAL A 172 11.51 -8.71 -35.59
CA VAL A 172 11.51 -7.56 -34.69
C VAL A 172 10.65 -6.45 -35.28
N ASP A 173 9.87 -5.81 -34.43
CA ASP A 173 9.08 -4.65 -34.77
C ASP A 173 9.87 -3.38 -34.41
N VAL A 174 9.95 -2.43 -35.34
CA VAL A 174 10.45 -1.07 -35.11
C VAL A 174 9.25 -0.16 -35.02
N LEU A 175 9.04 0.44 -33.85
CA LEU A 175 8.02 1.45 -33.62
C LEU A 175 8.57 2.81 -34.03
N PHE A 176 7.81 3.56 -34.81
CA PHE A 176 8.22 4.85 -35.36
C PHE A 176 7.06 5.85 -35.29
N ARG A 177 7.35 7.07 -34.79
CA ARG A 177 6.33 8.08 -34.39
C ARG A 177 5.25 7.47 -33.48
N ALA A 178 5.71 6.74 -32.46
CA ALA A 178 4.85 6.10 -31.49
C ALA A 178 4.32 7.11 -30.45
N LEU A 179 3.05 6.99 -30.08
CA LEU A 179 2.38 7.81 -29.07
C LEU A 179 1.67 6.92 -28.04
N PRO A 180 1.72 7.31 -26.74
CA PRO A 180 1.15 6.54 -25.63
C PRO A 180 -0.38 6.70 -25.56
N ASN A 181 -1.08 6.33 -26.64
CA ASN A 181 -2.54 6.39 -26.71
C ASN A 181 -3.15 5.02 -26.43
N GLY A 182 -4.02 4.94 -25.41
CA GLY A 182 -4.62 3.67 -24.98
C GLY A 182 -3.86 3.06 -23.81
N LYS A 183 -3.73 1.73 -23.77
CA LYS A 183 -3.02 1.01 -22.70
C LYS A 183 -1.57 0.66 -23.06
N THR A 184 -1.14 1.07 -24.26
CA THR A 184 0.15 0.78 -24.89
C THR A 184 0.56 1.98 -25.74
N TYR A 185 1.63 1.86 -26.53
CA TYR A 185 1.86 2.74 -27.68
C TYR A 185 0.89 2.41 -28.83
N GLY A 186 -0.40 2.69 -28.62
CA GLY A 186 -1.50 2.28 -29.48
C GLY A 186 -1.60 3.04 -30.80
N ASP A 187 -0.90 4.18 -30.91
CA ASP A 187 -0.69 4.91 -32.15
C ASP A 187 0.78 4.83 -32.53
N ALA A 188 1.10 4.21 -33.66
CA ALA A 188 2.47 4.09 -34.17
C ALA A 188 2.49 3.66 -35.64
N TYR A 189 3.55 4.00 -36.36
CA TYR A 189 3.99 3.20 -37.50
C TYR A 189 4.82 2.01 -36.98
N VAL A 190 4.63 0.84 -37.58
CA VAL A 190 5.33 -0.39 -37.17
C VAL A 190 5.95 -1.06 -38.38
N TRP A 191 7.28 -1.10 -38.38
CA TRP A 191 8.10 -1.77 -39.39
C TRP A 191 8.57 -3.11 -38.84
N THR A 192 7.94 -4.19 -39.30
CA THR A 192 8.32 -5.54 -38.92
C THR A 192 9.38 -6.05 -39.89
N LEU A 193 10.59 -6.27 -39.39
CA LEU A 193 11.64 -7.02 -40.07
C LEU A 193 11.48 -8.50 -39.70
N ALA A 194 11.12 -9.35 -40.67
CA ALA A 194 10.86 -10.77 -40.44
C ALA A 194 11.72 -11.65 -41.36
N ASP A 195 12.23 -12.76 -40.82
CA ASP A 195 12.97 -13.78 -41.56
C ASP A 195 12.68 -15.15 -40.93
N ASP A 196 11.61 -15.77 -41.41
CA ASP A 196 11.05 -17.04 -40.93
C ASP A 196 10.54 -17.85 -42.14
N LYS A 197 9.46 -18.62 -42.00
CA LYS A 197 8.88 -19.46 -43.07
C LYS A 197 8.58 -18.75 -44.40
N ASN A 198 8.39 -17.43 -44.38
CA ASN A 198 8.08 -16.62 -45.56
C ASN A 198 9.33 -16.05 -46.25
N GLY A 199 10.52 -16.34 -45.74
CA GLY A 199 11.78 -15.68 -46.13
C GLY A 199 11.87 -14.25 -45.60
N PRO A 200 12.96 -13.53 -45.92
CA PRO A 200 13.22 -12.19 -45.43
C PRO A 200 12.24 -11.18 -46.04
N GLU A 201 11.53 -10.44 -45.19
CA GLU A 201 10.54 -9.46 -45.59
C GLU A 201 10.48 -8.26 -44.64
N LEU A 202 10.07 -7.13 -45.21
CA LEU A 202 9.68 -5.93 -44.47
C LEU A 202 8.16 -5.77 -44.58
N ILE A 203 7.47 -5.70 -43.44
CA ILE A 203 6.03 -5.43 -43.37
C ILE A 203 5.81 -4.10 -42.67
N GLN A 204 4.95 -3.27 -43.24
CA GLN A 204 4.74 -1.90 -42.81
C GLN A 204 3.28 -1.73 -42.43
N THR A 205 3.02 -1.36 -41.18
CA THR A 205 1.66 -1.19 -40.67
C THR A 205 1.52 0.12 -39.91
N VAL A 206 0.28 0.57 -39.74
CA VAL A 206 -0.08 1.67 -38.84
C VAL A 206 -1.04 1.14 -37.77
N ARG A 207 -0.70 1.41 -36.50
CA ARG A 207 -1.57 1.23 -35.34
C ARG A 207 -2.40 2.49 -35.13
N ARG A 208 -3.69 2.33 -34.83
CA ARG A 208 -4.60 3.43 -34.46
C ARG A 208 -5.42 3.06 -33.22
N TYR A 209 -5.32 3.84 -32.16
CA TYR A 209 -6.21 3.79 -31.01
C TYR A 209 -7.50 4.58 -31.32
N PRO A 210 -8.67 3.92 -31.42
CA PRO A 210 -9.90 4.59 -31.83
C PRO A 210 -10.53 5.46 -30.73
N GLY A 211 -10.07 5.33 -29.47
CA GLY A 211 -10.66 6.01 -28.32
C GLY A 211 -12.06 5.51 -27.93
N GLY A 212 -12.72 6.26 -27.05
CA GLY A 212 -14.04 5.94 -26.53
C GLY A 212 -14.02 4.76 -25.54
N MET A 213 -15.07 3.93 -25.56
CA MET A 213 -15.20 2.77 -24.65
C MET A 213 -14.33 1.56 -25.05
N SER A 214 -13.66 1.60 -26.21
CA SER A 214 -12.86 0.48 -26.69
C SER A 214 -11.40 0.65 -26.27
N SER A 215 -10.81 -0.42 -25.75
CA SER A 215 -9.36 -0.51 -25.52
C SER A 215 -8.60 -1.11 -26.71
N ALA A 216 -9.29 -1.49 -27.79
CA ALA A 216 -8.70 -2.21 -28.91
C ALA A 216 -7.89 -1.31 -29.86
N ILE A 217 -6.73 -1.78 -30.30
CA ILE A 217 -5.87 -1.14 -31.30
C ILE A 217 -6.26 -1.67 -32.68
N LYS A 218 -6.51 -0.78 -33.64
CA LYS A 218 -6.72 -1.14 -35.05
C LYS A 218 -5.38 -1.12 -35.78
N MET A 219 -5.11 -2.15 -36.57
CA MET A 219 -3.91 -2.22 -37.41
C MET A 219 -4.30 -2.23 -38.89
N GLU A 220 -3.63 -1.40 -39.69
CA GLU A 220 -3.80 -1.32 -41.14
C GLU A 220 -2.45 -1.55 -41.81
N ARG A 221 -2.41 -2.41 -42.84
CA ARG A 221 -1.18 -2.69 -43.60
C ARG A 221 -0.97 -1.62 -44.67
N LEU A 222 0.16 -0.96 -44.61
CA LEU A 222 0.60 0.07 -45.56
C LEU A 222 1.40 -0.54 -46.71
N GLY A 223 2.20 -1.58 -46.43
CA GLY A 223 3.06 -2.20 -47.43
C GLY A 223 3.69 -3.51 -46.96
N GLN A 224 4.20 -4.29 -47.92
CA GLN A 224 4.98 -5.49 -47.68
C GLN A 224 5.97 -5.67 -48.83
N VAL A 225 7.25 -5.83 -48.50
CA VAL A 225 8.33 -5.98 -49.48
C VAL A 225 9.12 -7.24 -49.18
N LYS A 226 9.32 -8.10 -50.18
CA LYS A 226 10.26 -9.22 -50.10
C LYS A 226 11.68 -8.72 -50.28
N LEU A 227 12.56 -9.13 -49.38
CA LEU A 227 13.98 -8.77 -49.42
C LEU A 227 14.77 -9.90 -50.07
N THR A 228 15.87 -9.56 -50.73
CA THR A 228 16.72 -10.53 -51.44
C THR A 228 17.83 -11.09 -50.56
N ALA A 229 18.24 -10.35 -49.54
CA ALA A 229 19.25 -10.77 -48.58
C ALA A 229 18.57 -11.31 -47.30
N PRO A 230 19.12 -12.36 -46.67
CA PRO A 230 18.65 -12.80 -45.35
C PRO A 230 18.78 -11.66 -44.35
N LEU A 231 17.91 -11.59 -43.35
CA LEU A 231 18.01 -10.65 -42.24
C LEU A 231 18.61 -11.31 -41.00
N LYS A 232 18.35 -12.60 -40.82
CA LYS A 232 18.74 -13.31 -39.60
C LYS A 232 20.24 -13.56 -39.50
N GLY A 233 20.81 -13.32 -38.32
CA GLY A 233 22.20 -13.64 -38.00
C GLY A 233 23.27 -12.76 -38.64
N ARG A 234 22.89 -11.64 -39.28
CA ARG A 234 23.82 -10.64 -39.81
C ARG A 234 23.50 -9.24 -39.29
N ARG A 235 24.50 -8.36 -39.36
CA ARG A 235 24.31 -6.93 -39.08
C ARG A 235 23.58 -6.25 -40.24
N ILE A 236 22.61 -5.41 -39.88
CA ILE A 236 21.72 -4.67 -40.76
C ILE A 236 21.82 -3.20 -40.39
N ALA A 237 22.03 -2.33 -41.37
CA ALA A 237 21.89 -0.88 -41.21
C ALA A 237 20.49 -0.44 -41.69
N LEU A 238 19.58 -0.19 -40.76
CA LEU A 238 18.23 0.31 -41.04
C LEU A 238 18.21 1.83 -40.94
N SER A 239 17.60 2.50 -41.93
CA SER A 239 17.29 3.93 -41.86
C SER A 239 15.84 4.18 -42.24
N ILE A 240 15.08 4.86 -41.39
CA ILE A 240 13.69 5.29 -41.63
C ILE A 240 13.66 6.80 -41.51
N ARG A 241 13.39 7.50 -42.61
CA ARG A 241 13.29 8.96 -42.65
C ARG A 241 11.86 9.38 -42.99
N ALA A 242 11.30 10.26 -42.17
CA ALA A 242 9.98 10.84 -42.39
C ALA A 242 10.07 12.36 -42.53
N GLU A 243 9.47 12.87 -43.62
CA GLU A 243 9.28 14.28 -43.90
C GLU A 243 7.80 14.50 -44.22
N GLY A 244 7.06 15.11 -43.29
CA GLY A 244 5.60 15.10 -43.34
C GLY A 244 5.06 13.67 -43.33
N GLY A 245 4.23 13.33 -44.32
CA GLY A 245 3.69 11.96 -44.50
C GLY A 245 4.56 11.05 -45.38
N HIS A 246 5.67 11.55 -45.94
CA HIS A 246 6.53 10.78 -46.82
C HIS A 246 7.60 10.04 -46.01
N ILE A 247 7.55 8.70 -46.02
CA ILE A 247 8.41 7.83 -45.22
C ILE A 247 9.26 6.95 -46.14
N VAL A 248 10.57 7.14 -46.11
CA VAL A 248 11.53 6.37 -46.91
C VAL A 248 12.31 5.42 -46.02
N THR A 249 12.31 4.15 -46.40
CA THR A 249 13.02 3.08 -45.69
C THR A 249 14.22 2.61 -46.49
N ARG A 250 15.38 2.58 -45.85
CA ARG A 250 16.60 2.00 -46.39
C ARG A 250 17.09 0.85 -45.53
N ILE A 251 17.58 -0.19 -46.20
CA ILE A 251 18.33 -1.29 -45.57
C ILE A 251 19.66 -1.36 -46.30
N ASP A 252 20.75 -1.30 -45.53
CA ASP A 252 22.13 -1.33 -46.04
C ASP A 252 22.37 -0.26 -47.13
N GLY A 253 21.76 0.92 -46.96
CA GLY A 253 21.86 2.06 -47.87
C GLY A 253 20.92 2.03 -49.08
N ALA A 254 20.35 0.87 -49.43
CA ALA A 254 19.40 0.74 -50.53
C ALA A 254 17.99 1.13 -50.10
N VAL A 255 17.27 1.92 -50.91
CA VAL A 255 15.85 2.20 -50.68
C VAL A 255 15.07 0.92 -50.96
N VAL A 256 14.46 0.35 -49.92
CA VAL A 256 13.68 -0.89 -50.01
C VAL A 256 12.17 -0.62 -50.01
N ALA A 257 11.74 0.53 -49.50
CA ALA A 257 10.33 0.89 -49.45
C ALA A 257 10.14 2.41 -49.31
N THR A 258 9.02 2.88 -49.86
CA THR A 258 8.51 4.24 -49.68
C THR A 258 7.03 4.17 -49.38
N VAL A 259 6.57 4.90 -48.36
CA VAL A 259 5.18 4.96 -47.93
C VAL A 259 4.76 6.42 -47.80
N ASP A 260 3.61 6.78 -48.35
CA ASP A 260 2.97 8.08 -48.16
C ASP A 260 1.76 7.90 -47.25
N ASN A 261 1.87 8.36 -46.00
CA ASN A 261 0.81 8.27 -45.00
C ASN A 261 0.98 9.34 -43.93
N ASP A 262 -0.09 10.04 -43.56
CA ASP A 262 -0.07 11.16 -42.62
C ASP A 262 -0.81 10.87 -41.30
N ALA A 263 -1.07 9.60 -41.00
CA ALA A 263 -1.76 9.17 -39.78
C ALA A 263 -1.06 9.66 -38.50
N HIS A 264 0.28 9.59 -38.46
CA HIS A 264 1.07 10.01 -37.30
C HIS A 264 2.14 11.02 -37.72
N LYS A 265 2.07 12.23 -37.18
CA LYS A 265 2.94 13.36 -37.57
C LYS A 265 4.14 13.57 -36.66
N HIS A 266 4.08 13.02 -35.45
CA HIS A 266 5.13 13.12 -34.45
C HIS A 266 5.06 11.91 -33.50
N GLY A 267 6.11 11.72 -32.69
CA GLY A 267 6.15 10.75 -31.62
C GLY A 267 7.56 10.23 -31.38
N THR A 268 7.66 9.16 -30.60
CA THR A 268 8.92 8.52 -30.24
C THR A 268 9.26 7.33 -31.16
N ILE A 269 10.38 6.66 -30.89
CA ILE A 269 10.79 5.41 -31.53
C ILE A 269 10.93 4.30 -30.48
N GLY A 270 10.87 3.06 -30.94
CA GLY A 270 11.05 1.90 -30.08
C GLY A 270 11.21 0.60 -30.84
N PHE A 271 11.28 -0.49 -30.08
CA PHE A 271 11.40 -1.83 -30.59
C PHE A 271 10.47 -2.79 -29.83
N ALA A 272 9.92 -3.79 -30.51
CA ALA A 272 9.17 -4.86 -29.86
C ALA A 272 9.52 -6.22 -30.48
N GLY A 273 9.36 -7.28 -29.69
CA GLY A 273 9.67 -8.65 -30.10
C GLY A 273 8.73 -9.64 -29.46
N LYS A 274 8.22 -10.59 -30.24
CA LYS A 274 7.34 -11.67 -29.75
C LYS A 274 8.11 -12.81 -29.09
N GLU A 275 9.42 -12.90 -29.33
CA GLU A 275 10.32 -13.91 -28.78
C GLU A 275 11.35 -13.22 -27.90
N ALA A 276 11.75 -13.87 -26.81
CA ALA A 276 12.80 -13.33 -25.96
C ALA A 276 14.12 -13.26 -26.75
N GLY A 277 14.78 -12.10 -26.70
CA GLY A 277 16.00 -11.87 -27.49
C GLY A 277 15.74 -11.86 -29.00
N ALA A 278 14.64 -11.24 -29.44
CA ALA A 278 14.24 -11.20 -30.86
C ALA A 278 15.26 -10.50 -31.76
N ALA A 279 15.97 -9.48 -31.26
CA ALA A 279 17.04 -8.79 -31.95
C ALA A 279 18.04 -8.20 -30.96
N THR A 280 19.25 -7.91 -31.45
CA THR A 280 20.23 -7.07 -30.76
C THR A 280 20.39 -5.76 -31.53
N ILE A 281 20.16 -4.63 -30.85
CA ILE A 281 20.38 -3.30 -31.41
C ILE A 281 21.76 -2.81 -30.96
N HIS A 282 22.67 -2.67 -31.92
CA HIS A 282 24.07 -2.30 -31.68
C HIS A 282 24.24 -0.79 -31.53
N ALA A 283 23.49 0.00 -32.29
CA ALA A 283 23.49 1.45 -32.19
C ALA A 283 22.17 2.03 -32.68
N VAL A 284 21.77 3.17 -32.11
CA VAL A 284 20.61 3.95 -32.52
C VAL A 284 21.00 5.41 -32.61
N ARG A 285 20.62 6.09 -33.69
CA ARG A 285 20.67 7.55 -33.81
C ARG A 285 19.31 8.07 -34.26
N VAL A 286 18.86 9.12 -33.58
CA VAL A 286 17.64 9.83 -33.96
C VAL A 286 17.98 11.31 -34.11
N SER A 287 17.54 11.91 -35.21
CA SER A 287 17.64 13.35 -35.43
C SER A 287 16.37 13.85 -36.08
N GLY A 288 15.96 15.08 -35.78
CA GLY A 288 14.67 15.58 -36.25
C GLY A 288 14.34 16.97 -35.73
N THR A 289 13.08 17.34 -35.90
CA THR A 289 12.51 18.57 -35.35
C THR A 289 11.86 18.30 -33.98
N GLN A 290 11.59 19.38 -33.22
CA GLN A 290 10.89 19.39 -31.91
C GLN A 290 11.67 18.81 -30.71
N SER A 291 12.47 17.75 -30.90
CA SER A 291 13.32 17.17 -29.86
C SER A 291 14.80 17.13 -30.27
N PRO A 292 15.76 17.23 -29.33
CA PRO A 292 17.19 17.13 -29.64
C PRO A 292 17.57 15.81 -30.32
N ALA A 293 18.64 15.83 -31.10
CA ALA A 293 19.22 14.60 -31.65
C ALA A 293 19.88 13.77 -30.54
N VAL A 294 19.76 12.45 -30.65
CA VAL A 294 20.31 11.48 -29.69
C VAL A 294 21.06 10.37 -30.42
N ALA A 295 22.07 9.80 -29.76
CA ALA A 295 22.82 8.65 -30.24
C ALA A 295 23.18 7.74 -29.08
N TYR A 296 22.95 6.44 -29.25
CA TYR A 296 23.20 5.41 -28.25
C TYR A 296 23.98 4.27 -28.90
N ASP A 297 25.13 3.91 -28.31
CA ASP A 297 26.00 2.80 -28.74
C ASP A 297 26.06 1.66 -27.72
N PHE A 298 25.38 1.84 -26.58
CA PHE A 298 25.27 0.90 -25.45
C PHE A 298 26.60 0.44 -24.82
N ALA A 299 27.75 0.98 -25.25
CA ALA A 299 29.08 0.51 -24.82
C ALA A 299 29.32 0.70 -23.30
N GLY A 300 28.68 1.70 -22.70
CA GLY A 300 28.72 1.97 -21.26
C GLY A 300 27.72 1.18 -20.41
N GLY A 301 26.88 0.33 -21.02
CA GLY A 301 25.79 -0.37 -20.32
C GLY A 301 24.50 0.45 -20.16
N ASP A 302 24.50 1.70 -20.62
CA ASP A 302 23.35 2.60 -20.49
C ASP A 302 22.21 2.19 -21.43
N ASN A 303 21.01 2.01 -20.87
CA ASN A 303 19.79 1.71 -21.61
C ASN A 303 18.76 2.83 -21.39
N PRO A 304 18.48 3.67 -22.41
CA PRO A 304 17.47 4.73 -22.34
C PRO A 304 16.03 4.24 -22.61
N PHE A 305 15.84 2.99 -23.05
CA PHE A 305 14.54 2.45 -23.40
C PHE A 305 13.74 1.97 -22.18
N SER A 306 12.42 1.93 -22.32
CA SER A 306 11.46 1.46 -21.30
C SER A 306 11.64 -0.01 -20.90
N GLY A 307 12.46 -0.77 -21.63
CA GLY A 307 12.88 -2.11 -21.23
C GLY A 307 13.99 -2.68 -22.11
N GLY A 308 14.18 -4.00 -22.00
CA GLY A 308 15.32 -4.70 -22.59
C GLY A 308 16.56 -4.64 -21.69
N SER A 309 17.56 -5.44 -22.04
CA SER A 309 18.83 -5.54 -21.30
C SER A 309 19.99 -5.22 -22.22
N VAL A 310 21.01 -4.51 -21.72
CA VAL A 310 22.22 -4.23 -22.50
C VAL A 310 23.23 -5.33 -22.26
N SER A 311 23.68 -5.94 -23.35
CA SER A 311 24.80 -6.87 -23.40
C SER A 311 26.06 -6.16 -23.91
N ARG A 312 27.19 -6.88 -24.02
CA ARG A 312 28.40 -6.34 -24.66
C ARG A 312 28.19 -5.94 -26.13
N ASP A 313 27.26 -6.60 -26.81
CA ASP A 313 27.02 -6.39 -28.24
C ASP A 313 25.94 -5.34 -28.49
N GLY A 314 25.15 -4.95 -27.49
CA GLY A 314 24.07 -3.96 -27.64
C GLY A 314 22.82 -4.28 -26.82
N LEU A 315 21.75 -3.53 -27.08
CA LEU A 315 20.43 -3.72 -26.45
C LEU A 315 19.75 -4.99 -26.98
N VAL A 316 19.47 -5.93 -26.10
CA VAL A 316 18.71 -7.15 -26.39
C VAL A 316 17.21 -6.87 -26.25
N VAL A 317 16.50 -6.90 -27.37
CA VAL A 317 15.05 -6.66 -27.42
C VAL A 317 14.30 -7.84 -26.80
N ALA A 318 13.24 -7.53 -26.03
CA ALA A 318 12.40 -8.51 -25.35
C ALA A 318 13.18 -9.42 -24.37
N SER A 319 14.24 -8.92 -23.73
CA SER A 319 15.00 -9.66 -22.71
C SER A 319 14.11 -10.03 -21.51
N GLY A 320 13.57 -11.25 -21.51
CA GLY A 320 12.68 -11.77 -20.47
C GLY A 320 11.24 -11.23 -20.47
N VAL A 321 10.90 -10.29 -21.36
CA VAL A 321 9.57 -9.63 -21.43
C VAL A 321 9.02 -9.54 -22.87
N PRO A 322 8.66 -10.67 -23.52
CA PRO A 322 8.14 -10.65 -24.87
C PRO A 322 6.80 -9.93 -25.00
N GLY A 323 6.60 -9.23 -26.12
CA GLY A 323 5.33 -8.58 -26.46
C GLY A 323 5.09 -7.21 -25.84
N VAL A 324 6.04 -6.67 -25.09
CA VAL A 324 6.01 -5.30 -24.53
C VAL A 324 6.71 -4.33 -25.49
N ASP A 325 6.15 -3.13 -25.68
CA ASP A 325 6.78 -2.09 -26.50
C ASP A 325 7.93 -1.42 -25.72
N LEU A 326 9.16 -1.50 -26.26
CA LEU A 326 10.36 -0.90 -25.68
C LEU A 326 10.66 0.42 -26.37
N VAL A 327 10.20 1.53 -25.81
CA VAL A 327 10.34 2.85 -26.46
C VAL A 327 11.36 3.74 -25.76
N LEU A 328 11.82 4.78 -26.43
CA LEU A 328 12.36 5.96 -25.75
C LEU A 328 11.20 6.71 -25.09
N PRO A 329 11.12 6.79 -23.75
CA PRO A 329 9.98 7.44 -23.10
C PRO A 329 9.90 8.92 -23.47
N ILE A 330 8.70 9.42 -23.73
CA ILE A 330 8.45 10.85 -23.91
C ILE A 330 8.39 11.50 -22.51
N GLU A 331 9.56 11.78 -21.94
CA GLU A 331 9.69 12.29 -20.58
C GLU A 331 10.92 13.19 -20.43
N ALA A 332 10.82 14.25 -19.64
CA ALA A 332 11.96 15.07 -19.26
C ALA A 332 12.64 14.56 -17.97
N PRO A 333 13.96 14.78 -17.79
CA PRO A 333 14.64 14.51 -16.52
C PRO A 333 14.00 15.23 -15.34
N ALA A 334 13.96 14.58 -14.17
CA ALA A 334 13.45 15.16 -12.93
C ALA A 334 14.20 16.47 -12.62
N PRO A 335 13.56 17.64 -12.62
CA PRO A 335 14.27 18.91 -12.53
C PRO A 335 14.78 19.17 -11.10
N LEU A 336 15.92 19.84 -11.02
CA LEU A 336 16.39 20.46 -9.79
C LEU A 336 15.82 21.88 -9.70
N VAL A 337 15.32 22.28 -8.52
CA VAL A 337 14.89 23.65 -8.22
C VAL A 337 15.58 24.14 -6.95
N ARG A 338 16.03 25.40 -6.92
CA ARG A 338 16.72 25.96 -5.75
C ARG A 338 16.42 27.44 -5.51
N ARG A 339 16.54 27.87 -4.25
CA ARG A 339 16.60 29.29 -3.85
C ARG A 339 17.60 29.50 -2.73
N ALA A 340 18.55 30.41 -2.98
CA ALA A 340 19.41 30.95 -1.93
C ALA A 340 18.72 32.17 -1.28
N PHE A 341 18.87 32.33 0.03
CA PHE A 341 18.30 33.42 0.81
C PHE A 341 19.18 33.71 2.03
N ARG A 342 19.00 34.88 2.66
CA ARG A 342 19.87 35.32 3.76
C ARG A 342 19.07 35.69 5.00
N LEU A 343 19.36 35.03 6.13
CA LEU A 343 18.74 35.33 7.42
C LEU A 343 19.64 36.23 8.25
N ALA A 344 19.13 37.39 8.67
CA ALA A 344 19.93 38.41 9.36
C ALA A 344 20.05 38.17 10.88
N LYS A 345 19.06 37.49 11.47
CA LYS A 345 18.86 37.36 12.92
C LYS A 345 18.92 35.89 13.38
N PRO A 346 19.13 35.62 14.68
CA PRO A 346 19.04 34.27 15.25
C PRO A 346 17.61 33.71 15.15
N VAL A 347 17.48 32.48 14.66
CA VAL A 347 16.20 31.76 14.49
C VAL A 347 15.77 31.15 15.82
N ALA A 348 14.51 31.36 16.20
CA ALA A 348 13.87 30.67 17.33
C ALA A 348 13.15 29.39 16.88
N SER A 349 12.44 29.45 15.75
CA SER A 349 11.78 28.29 15.13
C SER A 349 11.65 28.48 13.63
N ALA A 350 11.66 27.38 12.87
CA ALA A 350 11.36 27.39 11.45
C ALA A 350 10.54 26.17 11.03
N ARG A 351 9.54 26.41 10.17
CA ARG A 351 8.65 25.38 9.60
C ARG A 351 8.68 25.46 8.09
N LEU A 352 8.94 24.33 7.43
CA LEU A 352 8.78 24.18 6.00
C LEU A 352 7.45 23.50 5.70
N TYR A 353 6.51 24.25 5.14
CA TYR A 353 5.27 23.71 4.59
C TYR A 353 5.47 23.42 3.10
N TYR A 354 5.07 22.26 2.62
CA TYR A 354 5.19 21.94 1.20
C TYR A 354 4.08 21.03 0.68
N ALA A 355 3.83 21.11 -0.62
CA ALA A 355 3.03 20.17 -1.38
C ALA A 355 3.73 19.88 -2.71
N GLY A 356 3.66 18.62 -3.15
CA GLY A 356 4.25 18.14 -4.39
C GLY A 356 3.17 17.73 -5.38
N ALA A 357 3.34 18.12 -6.63
CA ALA A 357 2.70 17.46 -7.77
C ALA A 357 3.71 16.43 -8.28
N GLY A 358 3.56 15.19 -7.82
CA GLY A 358 4.58 14.14 -7.90
C GLY A 358 5.30 13.94 -6.57
N MET A 359 6.57 13.55 -6.61
CA MET A 359 7.38 13.13 -5.46
C MET A 359 8.60 14.04 -5.27
N PRO A 360 8.48 15.20 -4.60
CA PRO A 360 9.62 16.10 -4.42
C PRO A 360 10.59 15.58 -3.34
N ARG A 361 11.88 15.52 -3.66
CA ARG A 361 12.96 15.25 -2.69
C ARG A 361 13.59 16.55 -2.24
N LEU A 362 13.19 17.02 -1.05
CA LEU A 362 13.59 18.31 -0.50
C LEU A 362 14.94 18.28 0.20
N SER A 363 15.61 19.43 0.22
CA SER A 363 16.85 19.67 0.94
C SER A 363 16.90 21.08 1.53
N VAL A 364 17.50 21.19 2.72
CA VAL A 364 17.82 22.46 3.39
C VAL A 364 19.31 22.45 3.71
N ASN A 365 20.07 23.39 3.14
CA ASN A 365 21.52 23.50 3.33
C ASN A 365 22.30 22.20 3.05
N GLY A 366 21.82 21.40 2.10
CA GLY A 366 22.40 20.12 1.69
C GLY A 366 22.02 18.91 2.56
N SER A 367 21.08 19.08 3.49
CA SER A 367 20.47 17.99 4.25
C SER A 367 19.10 17.67 3.68
N VAL A 368 18.83 16.40 3.35
CA VAL A 368 17.52 15.94 2.88
C VAL A 368 16.52 15.99 4.03
N VAL A 369 15.29 16.43 3.76
CA VAL A 369 14.24 16.59 4.78
C VAL A 369 12.91 15.99 4.30
N GLY A 370 12.19 15.37 5.23
CA GLY A 370 10.91 14.71 4.96
C GLY A 370 11.03 13.48 4.05
N SER A 371 9.89 12.82 3.82
CA SER A 371 9.78 11.74 2.84
C SER A 371 9.52 12.29 1.44
N SER A 372 10.26 11.79 0.44
CA SER A 372 9.98 12.05 -0.97
C SER A 372 8.73 11.32 -1.49
N LEU A 373 8.33 10.24 -0.83
CA LEU A 373 7.13 9.46 -1.18
C LEU A 373 5.86 10.01 -0.52
N GLY A 374 6.00 10.91 0.44
CA GLY A 374 4.87 11.52 1.14
C GLY A 374 4.04 10.50 1.91
N ALA A 375 2.72 10.69 1.96
CA ALA A 375 1.75 9.79 2.58
C ALA A 375 0.85 9.10 1.53
N GLY A 376 1.43 8.77 0.38
CA GLY A 376 0.73 8.24 -0.79
C GLY A 376 0.13 9.33 -1.67
N PHE A 377 -0.27 8.96 -2.89
CA PHE A 377 -0.89 9.89 -3.83
C PHE A 377 -2.40 10.03 -3.59
N THR A 378 -2.99 11.03 -4.22
CA THR A 378 -4.42 11.32 -4.27
C THR A 378 -4.81 11.62 -5.72
N ALA A 379 -6.11 11.68 -6.03
CA ALA A 379 -6.56 12.26 -7.29
C ALA A 379 -6.22 13.76 -7.28
N TYR A 380 -5.14 14.15 -7.96
CA TYR A 380 -4.54 15.50 -7.83
C TYR A 380 -5.44 16.64 -8.36
N ASP A 381 -6.49 16.33 -9.11
CA ASP A 381 -7.53 17.27 -9.52
C ASP A 381 -8.60 17.49 -8.43
N LYS A 382 -8.67 16.62 -7.41
CA LYS A 382 -9.59 16.71 -6.27
C LYS A 382 -8.90 17.16 -4.99
N ARG A 383 -7.76 16.56 -4.67
CA ARG A 383 -7.04 16.79 -3.42
C ARG A 383 -5.54 16.66 -3.59
N VAL A 384 -4.79 17.48 -2.86
CA VAL A 384 -3.32 17.49 -2.83
C VAL A 384 -2.86 17.55 -1.38
N LEU A 385 -1.98 16.62 -0.99
CA LEU A 385 -1.49 16.56 0.39
C LEU A 385 -0.38 17.59 0.62
N GLY A 386 -0.55 18.35 1.70
CA GLY A 386 0.41 19.28 2.26
C GLY A 386 1.07 18.72 3.52
N TYR A 387 2.35 19.01 3.69
CA TYR A 387 3.19 18.50 4.75
C TYR A 387 3.84 19.65 5.52
N ALA A 388 4.18 19.42 6.78
CA ALA A 388 4.90 20.37 7.61
C ALA A 388 6.14 19.71 8.23
N LEU A 389 7.29 20.36 8.11
CA LEU A 389 8.56 19.89 8.65
C LEU A 389 9.15 20.93 9.61
N ASP A 390 9.68 20.48 10.75
CA ASP A 390 10.54 21.32 11.59
C ASP A 390 11.96 21.33 11.01
N VAL A 391 12.40 22.48 10.53
CA VAL A 391 13.73 22.68 9.93
C VAL A 391 14.57 23.67 10.73
N THR A 392 14.16 23.97 11.97
CA THR A 392 14.78 25.00 12.83
C THR A 392 16.29 24.81 12.96
N SER A 393 16.74 23.59 13.25
CA SER A 393 18.15 23.25 13.48
C SER A 393 19.01 23.23 12.21
N LEU A 394 18.39 23.28 11.03
CA LEU A 394 19.07 23.24 9.73
C LEU A 394 19.39 24.64 9.20
N LEU A 395 18.75 25.68 9.74
CA LEU A 395 18.97 27.06 9.35
C LEU A 395 20.08 27.70 10.15
N ARG A 396 20.73 28.70 9.55
CA ARG A 396 21.81 29.48 10.17
C ARG A 396 21.70 30.95 9.83
N ARG A 397 22.33 31.80 10.64
CA ARG A 397 22.54 33.21 10.28
C ARG A 397 23.40 33.30 9.02
N GLY A 398 23.05 34.20 8.10
CA GLY A 398 23.72 34.34 6.81
C GLY A 398 23.00 33.55 5.70
N GLU A 399 23.77 33.06 4.73
CA GLU A 399 23.21 32.41 3.54
C GLU A 399 22.74 30.98 3.84
N ASN A 400 21.52 30.70 3.39
CA ASN A 400 20.86 29.40 3.41
C ASN A 400 20.34 29.06 2.01
N VAL A 401 20.11 27.77 1.76
CA VAL A 401 19.56 27.28 0.49
C VAL A 401 18.44 26.28 0.76
N LEU A 402 17.30 26.49 0.09
CA LEU A 402 16.31 25.45 -0.13
C LEU A 402 16.53 24.86 -1.52
N GLY A 403 16.46 23.55 -1.63
CA GLY A 403 16.56 22.83 -2.90
C GLY A 403 15.59 21.66 -2.97
N ALA A 404 15.14 21.30 -4.16
CA ALA A 404 14.40 20.06 -4.41
C ALA A 404 14.77 19.43 -5.75
N GLU A 405 14.66 18.11 -5.84
CA GLU A 405 14.53 17.40 -7.12
C GLU A 405 13.08 16.91 -7.23
N LEU A 406 12.45 17.11 -8.39
CA LEU A 406 11.01 16.88 -8.55
C LEU A 406 10.76 15.60 -9.36
N GLY A 407 10.46 14.48 -8.69
CA GLY A 407 10.06 13.23 -9.34
C GLY A 407 8.60 13.24 -9.79
N ARG A 408 8.27 12.43 -10.80
CA ARG A 408 6.95 12.37 -11.43
C ARG A 408 5.90 11.70 -10.57
N GLY A 409 6.27 10.61 -9.89
CA GLY A 409 5.34 9.79 -9.14
C GLY A 409 4.09 9.44 -9.98
N TRP A 410 2.92 9.44 -9.34
CA TRP A 410 1.63 9.22 -10.02
C TRP A 410 1.07 10.47 -10.74
N TYR A 411 1.69 11.64 -10.55
CA TYR A 411 1.22 12.89 -11.16
C TYR A 411 1.63 13.01 -12.62
N GLY A 412 2.88 12.67 -12.93
CA GLY A 412 3.46 12.78 -14.28
C GLY A 412 3.89 11.44 -14.86
N LEU A 413 3.21 10.34 -14.49
CA LEU A 413 3.54 8.99 -14.94
C LEU A 413 3.39 8.87 -16.46
N THR A 414 4.42 8.41 -17.17
CA THR A 414 4.40 8.37 -18.65
C THR A 414 4.18 6.98 -19.23
N ASP A 415 4.24 5.92 -18.43
CA ASP A 415 4.10 4.55 -18.90
C ASP A 415 2.63 4.22 -19.24
N PRO A 416 2.31 3.85 -20.49
CA PRO A 416 0.99 3.33 -20.83
C PRO A 416 0.63 2.13 -19.97
N ASN A 417 -0.61 2.09 -19.47
CA ASN A 417 -1.06 1.04 -18.56
C ASN A 417 -2.57 0.83 -18.63
N GLU A 418 -3.00 -0.31 -18.09
CA GLU A 418 -4.37 -0.80 -18.03
C GLU A 418 -5.38 0.18 -17.40
N TRP A 419 -4.91 1.01 -16.45
CA TRP A 419 -5.73 1.94 -15.64
C TRP A 419 -5.63 3.40 -16.11
N TYR A 420 -4.93 3.65 -17.22
CA TYR A 420 -4.81 4.96 -17.84
C TYR A 420 -4.21 6.06 -16.96
N PHE A 421 -3.34 5.71 -15.99
CA PHE A 421 -2.69 6.73 -15.13
C PHE A 421 -1.84 7.74 -15.92
N HIS A 422 -1.26 7.32 -17.04
CA HIS A 422 -0.53 8.20 -17.96
C HIS A 422 -1.41 9.19 -18.72
N ALA A 423 -2.71 8.93 -18.78
CA ALA A 423 -3.72 9.77 -19.42
C ALA A 423 -4.67 10.42 -18.39
N ALA A 424 -4.32 10.37 -17.10
CA ALA A 424 -5.12 10.97 -16.05
C ALA A 424 -5.34 12.47 -16.30
N PRO A 425 -6.50 13.05 -15.94
CA PRO A 425 -6.81 14.45 -16.24
C PRO A 425 -5.90 15.45 -15.51
N TRP A 426 -5.24 15.03 -14.44
CA TRP A 426 -4.25 15.84 -13.72
C TRP A 426 -2.83 15.72 -14.28
N HIS A 427 -2.59 14.87 -15.29
CA HIS A 427 -1.26 14.53 -15.75
C HIS A 427 -0.48 15.76 -16.26
N ALA A 428 0.68 16.03 -15.66
CA ALA A 428 1.56 17.15 -16.03
C ALA A 428 2.99 16.93 -15.53
N GLU A 429 3.89 17.85 -15.91
CA GLU A 429 5.27 17.87 -15.42
C GLU A 429 5.33 18.14 -13.90
N PRO A 430 6.29 17.54 -13.16
CA PRO A 430 6.39 17.68 -11.71
C PRO A 430 6.45 19.14 -11.24
N ALA A 431 5.80 19.44 -10.13
CA ALA A 431 5.76 20.79 -9.56
C ALA A 431 5.86 20.80 -8.03
N LEU A 432 6.35 21.92 -7.49
CA LEU A 432 6.51 22.15 -6.05
C LEU A 432 5.83 23.45 -5.63
N LYS A 433 5.11 23.40 -4.52
CA LYS A 433 4.69 24.57 -3.76
C LYS A 433 5.24 24.45 -2.35
N ALA A 434 6.14 25.35 -1.97
CA ALA A 434 6.82 25.30 -0.67
C ALA A 434 6.94 26.68 -0.03
N GLN A 435 6.80 26.72 1.30
CA GLN A 435 6.85 27.93 2.11
C GLN A 435 7.57 27.66 3.42
N LEU A 436 8.70 28.33 3.62
CA LEU A 436 9.45 28.35 4.86
C LEU A 436 8.99 29.54 5.70
N GLU A 437 8.48 29.28 6.89
CA GLU A 437 8.13 30.27 7.90
C GLU A 437 9.21 30.30 8.98
N VAL A 438 9.88 31.44 9.17
CA VAL A 438 10.93 31.65 10.15
C VAL A 438 10.43 32.60 11.23
N THR A 439 10.54 32.21 12.50
CA THR A 439 10.35 33.09 13.66
C THR A 439 11.71 33.31 14.32
N TYR A 440 12.05 34.58 14.55
CA TYR A 440 13.31 35.00 15.16
C TYR A 440 13.21 35.10 16.69
N THR A 441 14.34 35.14 17.38
CA THR A 441 14.40 35.27 18.85
C THR A 441 13.85 36.58 19.38
N ASP A 442 13.70 37.61 18.54
CA ASP A 442 13.07 38.89 18.87
C ASP A 442 11.55 38.91 18.60
N GLY A 443 10.97 37.78 18.19
CA GLY A 443 9.55 37.63 17.88
C GLY A 443 9.14 38.02 16.47
N THR A 444 10.03 38.62 15.67
CA THR A 444 9.73 38.95 14.26
C THR A 444 9.69 37.69 13.37
N ARG A 445 8.98 37.77 12.24
CA ARG A 445 8.78 36.64 11.31
C ARG A 445 9.22 36.99 9.89
N GLU A 446 9.65 35.98 9.14
CA GLU A 446 10.02 36.07 7.73
C GLU A 446 9.54 34.82 6.97
N THR A 447 8.99 35.03 5.76
CA THR A 447 8.48 33.96 4.89
C THR A 447 9.34 33.87 3.63
N ILE A 448 9.78 32.66 3.29
CA ILE A 448 10.49 32.35 2.04
C ILE A 448 9.65 31.33 1.26
N ALA A 449 9.09 31.74 0.13
CA ALA A 449 8.11 30.96 -0.62
C ALA A 449 8.60 30.56 -2.02
N THR A 450 7.98 29.56 -2.64
CA THR A 450 8.17 29.27 -4.07
C THR A 450 7.52 30.35 -4.92
N ASP A 451 8.27 30.90 -5.87
CA ASP A 451 7.90 32.00 -6.76
C ASP A 451 8.89 32.05 -7.95
N GLY A 452 8.74 33.02 -8.85
CA GLY A 452 9.62 33.21 -10.01
C GLY A 452 11.08 33.56 -9.71
N SER A 453 11.46 33.77 -8.43
CA SER A 453 12.86 34.00 -8.04
C SER A 453 13.67 32.71 -7.86
N TRP A 454 12.98 31.56 -7.80
CA TRP A 454 13.63 30.25 -7.78
C TRP A 454 14.33 29.97 -9.11
N ARG A 455 15.35 29.13 -9.07
CA ARG A 455 16.11 28.72 -10.25
C ARG A 455 15.97 27.23 -10.48
N THR A 456 16.04 26.82 -11.75
CA THR A 456 15.93 25.42 -12.16
C THR A 456 16.98 24.99 -13.19
N LEU A 457 17.23 23.68 -13.22
CA LEU A 457 18.07 22.96 -14.18
C LEU A 457 17.50 21.54 -14.36
N SER A 458 17.63 20.94 -15.54
CA SER A 458 17.38 19.49 -15.69
C SER A 458 18.26 18.69 -14.73
N GLY A 459 17.67 17.72 -14.02
CA GLY A 459 18.39 16.98 -12.99
C GLY A 459 19.11 15.72 -13.49
N PRO A 460 19.81 15.06 -12.55
CA PRO A 460 20.57 13.84 -12.82
C PRO A 460 19.71 12.59 -12.98
N THR A 461 18.46 12.61 -12.52
CA THR A 461 17.49 11.53 -12.76
C THR A 461 16.88 11.74 -14.15
N LEU A 462 17.36 10.98 -15.13
CA LEU A 462 17.00 11.12 -16.54
C LEU A 462 15.61 10.55 -16.86
N GLY A 463 15.11 9.65 -16.01
CA GLY A 463 13.77 9.09 -16.09
C GLY A 463 13.40 8.42 -14.77
N ASP A 464 12.14 8.56 -14.35
CA ASP A 464 11.59 7.95 -13.14
C ASP A 464 10.15 7.48 -13.37
N SER A 465 9.82 6.35 -12.76
CA SER A 465 8.47 5.79 -12.78
C SER A 465 8.25 4.92 -11.57
N VAL A 466 7.03 4.98 -11.02
CA VAL A 466 6.63 4.14 -9.88
C VAL A 466 6.61 2.66 -10.25
N HIS A 467 6.49 2.29 -11.52
CA HIS A 467 6.51 0.89 -11.98
C HIS A 467 7.85 0.48 -12.58
N ARG A 468 8.35 1.26 -13.54
CA ARG A 468 9.50 0.91 -14.38
C ARG A 468 10.82 0.96 -13.63
N GLY A 469 11.05 1.99 -12.80
CA GLY A 469 12.35 2.20 -12.18
C GLY A 469 12.91 3.61 -12.40
N GLU A 470 14.15 3.83 -11.93
CA GLU A 470 14.89 5.07 -12.15
C GLU A 470 16.12 4.88 -13.03
N ARG A 471 16.37 5.85 -13.93
CA ARG A 471 17.63 6.00 -14.64
C ARG A 471 18.36 7.24 -14.15
N PHE A 472 19.49 7.04 -13.48
CA PHE A 472 20.24 8.10 -12.82
C PHE A 472 21.66 8.24 -13.40
N ASP A 473 22.07 9.49 -13.70
CA ASP A 473 23.43 9.81 -14.14
C ASP A 473 24.17 10.71 -13.14
N ALA A 474 25.05 10.09 -12.35
CA ALA A 474 25.83 10.78 -11.34
C ALA A 474 26.82 11.80 -11.92
N ARG A 475 27.12 11.73 -13.21
CA ARG A 475 27.98 12.71 -13.91
C ARG A 475 27.31 14.08 -13.99
N LEU A 476 25.98 14.14 -13.91
CA LEU A 476 25.17 15.35 -14.07
C LEU A 476 24.85 16.06 -12.76
N VAL A 477 25.17 15.47 -11.60
CA VAL A 477 24.92 16.09 -10.28
C VAL A 477 25.79 17.35 -10.14
N PRO A 478 25.21 18.57 -10.05
CA PRO A 478 26.00 19.77 -9.88
C PRO A 478 26.51 19.84 -8.43
N ALA A 479 27.82 19.82 -8.24
CA ALA A 479 28.42 19.73 -6.90
C ALA A 479 28.02 20.93 -6.01
N GLY A 480 27.41 20.64 -4.86
CA GLY A 480 27.03 21.65 -3.85
C GLY A 480 25.85 22.55 -4.24
N TRP A 481 25.03 22.17 -5.23
CA TRP A 481 23.91 22.99 -5.72
C TRP A 481 22.89 23.38 -4.64
N ASP A 482 22.72 22.55 -3.63
CA ASP A 482 21.82 22.70 -2.49
C ASP A 482 22.52 23.33 -1.26
N ARG A 483 23.71 23.92 -1.45
CA ARG A 483 24.49 24.58 -0.38
C ARG A 483 24.81 26.03 -0.72
N ALA A 484 25.06 26.81 0.34
CA ALA A 484 25.52 28.20 0.25
C ALA A 484 26.84 28.32 -0.54
N GLY A 485 27.06 29.47 -1.19
CA GLY A 485 28.24 29.73 -2.02
C GLY A 485 28.22 29.10 -3.42
N PHE A 486 27.17 28.34 -3.78
CA PHE A 486 27.03 27.77 -5.11
C PHE A 486 26.74 28.84 -6.18
N ARG A 487 27.42 28.73 -7.34
CA ARG A 487 27.25 29.64 -8.48
C ARG A 487 26.32 29.02 -9.53
N ASP A 488 25.10 29.54 -9.62
CA ASP A 488 24.01 29.01 -10.46
C ASP A 488 23.94 29.61 -11.88
N ARG A 489 25.09 30.00 -12.46
CA ARG A 489 25.16 30.70 -13.76
C ARG A 489 24.49 29.96 -14.93
N LYS A 490 24.45 28.63 -14.88
CA LYS A 490 23.81 27.76 -15.90
C LYS A 490 22.33 27.46 -15.63
N TRP A 491 21.81 27.90 -14.49
CA TRP A 491 20.43 27.67 -14.10
C TRP A 491 19.58 28.80 -14.66
N GLN A 492 18.33 28.51 -15.02
CA GLN A 492 17.36 29.49 -15.47
C GLN A 492 16.34 29.80 -14.36
N ALA A 493 15.50 30.82 -14.52
CA ALA A 493 14.37 31.03 -13.61
C ALA A 493 13.41 29.83 -13.68
N ALA A 494 12.93 29.38 -12.53
CA ALA A 494 11.90 28.34 -12.45
C ALA A 494 10.56 28.93 -12.95
N PRO A 495 9.87 28.29 -13.90
CA PRO A 495 8.57 28.75 -14.32
C PRO A 495 7.57 28.60 -13.17
N VAL A 496 6.75 29.64 -12.98
CA VAL A 496 5.53 29.57 -12.18
C VAL A 496 4.46 28.90 -13.03
N VAL A 497 3.83 27.86 -12.50
CA VAL A 497 2.81 27.05 -13.17
C VAL A 497 1.51 27.07 -12.38
N ALA A 498 0.41 26.60 -12.98
CA ALA A 498 -0.86 26.47 -12.27
C ALA A 498 -0.79 25.43 -11.14
N GLY A 499 -0.08 24.32 -11.38
CA GLY A 499 -0.04 23.17 -10.48
C GLY A 499 -1.34 22.34 -10.53
N PRO A 500 -1.46 21.33 -9.66
CA PRO A 500 -2.65 20.51 -9.52
C PRO A 500 -3.87 21.33 -9.07
N ALA A 501 -5.06 20.99 -9.57
CA ALA A 501 -6.31 21.71 -9.30
C ALA A 501 -6.95 21.36 -7.95
N GLY A 502 -6.53 20.26 -7.34
CA GLY A 502 -7.11 19.75 -6.10
C GLY A 502 -6.89 20.66 -4.89
N GLN A 503 -7.76 20.51 -3.89
CA GLN A 503 -7.65 21.25 -2.64
C GLN A 503 -6.41 20.82 -1.86
N LEU A 504 -5.62 21.78 -1.41
CA LEU A 504 -4.51 21.55 -0.47
C LEU A 504 -5.06 21.27 0.92
N VAL A 505 -4.76 20.09 1.46
CA VAL A 505 -5.12 19.67 2.83
C VAL A 505 -3.89 19.13 3.54
N ALA A 506 -3.85 19.15 4.87
CA ALA A 506 -2.78 18.49 5.60
C ALA A 506 -2.83 16.97 5.40
N ALA A 507 -1.67 16.33 5.24
CA ALA A 507 -1.57 14.90 4.99
C ALA A 507 -2.17 14.05 6.14
N ASN A 508 -2.00 14.51 7.39
CA ASN A 508 -2.53 13.90 8.62
C ASN A 508 -2.40 12.36 8.67
N SER A 509 -1.30 11.82 8.14
CA SER A 509 -1.05 10.38 8.01
C SER A 509 0.45 10.09 8.14
N GLU A 510 0.79 8.87 8.55
CA GLU A 510 2.14 8.35 8.55
C GLU A 510 2.75 8.47 7.15
N ALA A 511 3.89 9.15 7.07
CA ALA A 511 4.67 9.17 5.85
C ALA A 511 5.17 7.75 5.50
N ILE A 512 5.36 7.52 4.20
CA ILE A 512 6.03 6.35 3.67
C ILE A 512 7.53 6.57 3.88
N GLU A 513 8.15 5.77 4.73
CA GLU A 513 9.52 5.97 5.19
C GLU A 513 10.32 4.65 5.13
N PRO A 514 11.66 4.73 4.99
CA PRO A 514 12.52 3.60 5.29
C PRO A 514 12.37 3.14 6.74
N VAL A 515 12.08 1.85 6.95
CA VAL A 515 11.87 1.29 8.29
C VAL A 515 12.94 0.28 8.70
N GLU A 516 13.56 -0.42 7.75
CA GLU A 516 14.51 -1.50 8.01
C GLU A 516 15.51 -1.61 6.85
N ASN A 517 16.75 -2.01 7.12
CA ASN A 517 17.69 -2.43 6.09
C ASN A 517 18.02 -3.91 6.29
N ILE A 518 17.98 -4.72 5.22
CA ILE A 518 18.38 -6.13 5.25
C ILE A 518 19.51 -6.41 4.26
N ALA A 519 20.46 -7.24 4.70
CA ALA A 519 21.52 -7.76 3.86
C ALA A 519 21.01 -8.93 2.99
N PRO A 520 21.62 -9.20 1.83
CA PRO A 520 21.35 -10.43 1.10
C PRO A 520 21.75 -11.64 1.94
N VAL A 521 20.97 -12.73 1.83
CA VAL A 521 21.32 -14.04 2.43
C VAL A 521 22.18 -14.88 1.49
N ALA A 522 22.26 -14.52 0.20
CA ALA A 522 23.15 -15.13 -0.78
C ALA A 522 23.40 -14.20 -1.97
N VAL A 523 24.57 -14.34 -2.60
CA VAL A 523 24.92 -13.73 -3.88
C VAL A 523 25.48 -14.82 -4.79
N LYS A 524 25.00 -14.90 -6.04
CA LYS A 524 25.45 -15.89 -7.02
C LYS A 524 25.81 -15.22 -8.34
N GLU A 525 26.96 -15.56 -8.90
CA GLU A 525 27.24 -15.26 -10.31
C GLU A 525 26.54 -16.31 -11.18
N VAL A 526 25.53 -15.91 -11.94
CA VAL A 526 24.68 -16.81 -12.74
C VAL A 526 25.12 -16.88 -14.21
N ALA A 527 25.90 -15.89 -14.64
CA ALA A 527 26.62 -15.86 -15.91
C ALA A 527 27.79 -14.87 -15.76
N PRO A 528 28.80 -14.88 -16.65
CA PRO A 528 29.95 -14.00 -16.54
C PRO A 528 29.56 -12.52 -16.37
N GLY A 529 29.86 -11.95 -15.21
CA GLY A 529 29.53 -10.55 -14.87
C GLY A 529 28.07 -10.27 -14.48
N VAL A 530 27.23 -11.30 -14.36
CA VAL A 530 25.81 -11.19 -13.97
C VAL A 530 25.61 -11.84 -12.60
N HIS A 531 25.25 -11.02 -11.61
CA HIS A 531 25.13 -11.46 -10.22
C HIS A 531 23.68 -11.34 -9.75
N VAL A 532 23.18 -12.33 -9.02
CA VAL A 532 21.84 -12.31 -8.42
C VAL A 532 21.95 -12.35 -6.91
N TYR A 533 21.36 -11.35 -6.25
CA TYR A 533 21.23 -11.21 -4.81
C TYR A 533 19.90 -11.80 -4.36
N ASP A 534 19.90 -12.67 -3.36
CA ASP A 534 18.70 -13.18 -2.69
C ASP A 534 18.60 -12.56 -1.29
N PHE A 535 17.49 -11.87 -0.99
CA PHE A 535 17.22 -11.25 0.32
C PHE A 535 16.44 -12.17 1.28
N GLY A 536 16.13 -13.40 0.87
CA GLY A 536 15.54 -14.45 1.69
C GLY A 536 14.02 -14.31 1.91
N ARG A 537 13.43 -13.16 1.57
CA ARG A 537 11.98 -12.91 1.52
C ARG A 537 11.66 -11.80 0.52
N ILE A 538 10.39 -11.72 0.10
CA ILE A 538 9.91 -10.58 -0.68
C ILE A 538 9.72 -9.39 0.26
N VAL A 539 10.18 -8.22 -0.17
CA VAL A 539 10.06 -6.94 0.52
C VAL A 539 9.60 -5.84 -0.44
N ALA A 540 8.93 -4.82 0.09
CA ALA A 540 8.71 -3.56 -0.62
C ALA A 540 9.75 -2.52 -0.19
N GLY A 541 10.41 -1.88 -1.15
CA GLY A 541 11.52 -0.98 -0.86
C GLY A 541 12.43 -0.73 -2.06
N TRP A 542 13.73 -0.54 -1.84
CA TRP A 542 14.69 -0.44 -2.94
C TRP A 542 16.07 -1.00 -2.60
N PRO A 543 16.84 -1.41 -3.62
CA PRO A 543 18.26 -1.71 -3.45
C PRO A 543 19.08 -0.43 -3.23
N VAL A 544 20.00 -0.46 -2.26
CA VAL A 544 21.03 0.55 -2.04
C VAL A 544 22.35 0.02 -2.60
N LEU A 545 22.84 0.66 -3.65
CA LEU A 545 24.06 0.29 -4.37
C LEU A 545 25.28 0.95 -3.74
N LYS A 546 26.35 0.16 -3.53
CA LYS A 546 27.71 0.64 -3.28
C LYS A 546 28.63 0.16 -4.38
N VAL A 547 29.32 1.08 -5.04
CA VAL A 547 30.11 0.76 -6.24
C VAL A 547 31.32 1.69 -6.38
N SER A 548 32.35 1.22 -7.08
CA SER A 548 33.49 2.03 -7.50
C SER A 548 33.91 1.59 -8.90
N GLY A 549 34.07 2.52 -9.83
CA GLY A 549 34.34 2.16 -11.20
C GLY A 549 34.62 3.35 -12.10
N PRO A 550 34.87 3.08 -13.40
CA PRO A 550 35.15 4.13 -14.36
C PRO A 550 33.93 5.04 -14.57
N ARG A 551 34.20 6.31 -14.80
CA ARG A 551 33.19 7.31 -15.14
C ARG A 551 32.40 6.87 -16.37
N GLY A 552 31.06 6.94 -16.29
CA GLY A 552 30.18 6.65 -17.42
C GLY A 552 29.80 5.18 -17.60
N LEU A 553 30.36 4.26 -16.79
CA LEU A 553 29.84 2.91 -16.69
C LEU A 553 28.48 2.93 -15.99
N THR A 554 27.54 2.12 -16.47
CA THR A 554 26.20 1.96 -15.91
C THR A 554 26.05 0.59 -15.25
N VAL A 555 25.60 0.59 -14.00
CA VAL A 555 25.13 -0.62 -13.30
C VAL A 555 23.61 -0.69 -13.43
N SER A 556 23.10 -1.82 -13.90
CA SER A 556 21.66 -2.10 -14.00
C SER A 556 21.24 -3.06 -12.89
N MET A 557 20.13 -2.78 -12.23
CA MET A 557 19.56 -3.58 -11.14
C MET A 557 18.11 -3.93 -11.49
N VAL A 558 17.85 -5.20 -11.80
CA VAL A 558 16.50 -5.70 -12.11
C VAL A 558 15.97 -6.44 -10.90
N ALA A 559 14.95 -5.87 -10.25
CA ALA A 559 14.32 -6.44 -9.06
C ALA A 559 13.12 -7.32 -9.43
N SER A 560 12.94 -8.45 -8.73
CA SER A 560 11.80 -9.35 -8.96
C SER A 560 11.52 -10.27 -7.77
N GLU A 561 10.34 -10.87 -7.79
CA GLU A 561 9.93 -11.95 -6.87
C GLU A 561 10.49 -13.32 -7.28
N ARG A 562 11.08 -13.43 -8.49
CA ARG A 562 11.42 -14.72 -9.11
C ARG A 562 12.77 -14.77 -9.81
N VAL A 563 13.28 -15.99 -9.87
CA VAL A 563 14.38 -16.40 -10.73
C VAL A 563 13.95 -17.56 -11.64
N ALA A 564 14.59 -17.67 -12.80
CA ALA A 564 14.44 -18.79 -13.73
C ALA A 564 15.33 -19.98 -13.32
N GLU A 565 15.23 -21.09 -14.05
CA GLU A 565 16.04 -22.29 -13.79
C GLU A 565 17.55 -22.05 -13.92
N ASP A 566 17.96 -21.13 -14.78
CA ASP A 566 19.36 -20.72 -14.96
C ASP A 566 19.86 -19.75 -13.86
N GLY A 567 19.00 -19.43 -12.89
CA GLY A 567 19.28 -18.54 -11.77
C GLY A 567 19.11 -17.05 -12.06
N ARG A 568 18.89 -16.63 -13.32
CA ARG A 568 18.64 -15.22 -13.66
C ARG A 568 17.30 -14.74 -13.11
N VAL A 569 17.19 -13.44 -12.87
CA VAL A 569 15.90 -12.83 -12.52
C VAL A 569 14.96 -12.92 -13.72
N VAL A 570 13.69 -13.29 -13.45
CA VAL A 570 12.60 -13.12 -14.43
C VAL A 570 12.05 -11.70 -14.24
N PRO A 571 12.26 -10.76 -15.18
CA PRO A 571 11.78 -9.39 -15.02
C PRO A 571 10.25 -9.37 -14.94
N ALA A 572 9.71 -8.51 -14.08
CA ALA A 572 8.27 -8.29 -14.02
C ALA A 572 7.80 -7.50 -15.25
N ALA A 573 6.65 -7.89 -15.79
CA ALA A 573 5.95 -7.24 -16.91
C ALA A 573 4.46 -7.61 -16.88
N GLY A 574 3.65 -6.95 -17.71
CA GLY A 574 2.22 -7.22 -17.82
C GLY A 574 1.44 -5.95 -18.15
N LEU A 575 0.39 -5.67 -17.38
CA LEU A 575 -0.59 -4.58 -17.53
C LEU A 575 -0.03 -3.13 -17.63
N ILE A 576 1.29 -2.97 -17.66
CA ILE A 576 2.04 -1.74 -17.88
C ILE A 576 3.02 -2.01 -19.02
N ASP A 577 3.04 -1.14 -20.04
CA ASP A 577 3.81 -1.31 -21.27
C ASP A 577 5.28 -0.87 -21.10
N ALA A 578 5.97 -1.53 -20.15
CA ALA A 578 7.38 -1.33 -19.82
C ALA A 578 7.97 -2.58 -19.13
N GLN A 579 9.31 -2.68 -19.09
CA GLN A 579 9.97 -3.63 -18.19
C GLN A 579 9.98 -3.04 -16.78
N LEU A 580 9.37 -3.74 -15.82
CA LEU A 580 9.16 -3.19 -14.48
C LEU A 580 10.41 -3.34 -13.61
N GLN A 581 10.47 -2.52 -12.56
CA GLN A 581 11.43 -2.62 -11.46
C GLN A 581 12.92 -2.68 -11.83
N THR A 582 13.33 -1.87 -12.81
CA THR A 582 14.69 -1.80 -13.31
C THR A 582 15.31 -0.43 -13.02
N ASP A 583 16.26 -0.42 -12.09
CA ASP A 583 17.02 0.76 -11.70
C ASP A 583 18.40 0.79 -12.39
N ARG A 584 18.83 1.95 -12.88
CA ARG A 584 20.08 2.12 -13.62
C ARG A 584 20.89 3.29 -13.08
N TYR A 585 22.14 3.03 -12.72
CA TYR A 585 23.05 4.02 -12.14
C TYR A 585 24.31 4.19 -12.98
N THR A 586 24.51 5.39 -13.55
CA THR A 586 25.72 5.74 -14.31
C THR A 586 26.72 6.48 -13.42
N LEU A 587 27.92 5.91 -13.29
CA LEU A 587 28.95 6.35 -12.34
C LEU A 587 29.57 7.69 -12.71
N ALA A 588 29.85 8.51 -11.69
CA ALA A 588 30.59 9.76 -11.84
C ALA A 588 32.11 9.53 -12.00
N GLY A 589 32.62 8.39 -11.52
CA GLY A 589 34.02 7.98 -11.51
C GLY A 589 34.84 8.68 -10.42
N LYS A 590 34.25 8.91 -9.25
CA LYS A 590 34.83 9.72 -8.16
C LYS A 590 35.31 8.89 -6.95
N GLY A 591 35.58 7.60 -7.16
CA GLY A 591 35.94 6.65 -6.10
C GLY A 591 34.72 5.84 -5.64
N ALA A 592 34.58 5.67 -4.32
CA ALA A 592 33.42 4.99 -3.74
C ALA A 592 32.16 5.84 -3.87
N GLU A 593 31.17 5.30 -4.57
CA GLU A 593 29.88 5.90 -4.82
C GLU A 593 28.80 5.04 -4.12
N GLN A 594 27.82 5.72 -3.50
CA GLN A 594 26.63 5.09 -2.95
C GLN A 594 25.41 5.74 -3.57
N TRP A 595 24.47 4.92 -4.02
CA TRP A 595 23.25 5.38 -4.66
C TRP A 595 22.04 4.57 -4.20
N GLU A 596 20.90 5.24 -4.16
CA GLU A 596 19.59 4.64 -3.96
C GLU A 596 18.57 5.39 -4.83
N PRO A 597 17.53 4.69 -5.31
CA PRO A 597 16.35 5.31 -5.93
C PRO A 597 15.72 6.38 -5.02
N ARG A 598 15.12 7.39 -5.64
CA ARG A 598 14.55 8.58 -4.99
C ARG A 598 13.02 8.65 -5.10
N PHE A 599 12.44 8.03 -6.12
CA PHE A 599 11.06 8.16 -6.58
C PHE A 599 10.42 6.79 -6.83
N GLY A 600 9.61 6.35 -5.86
CA GLY A 600 8.93 5.06 -5.86
C GLY A 600 9.68 3.94 -5.13
N TYR A 601 9.10 2.75 -5.18
CA TYR A 601 9.63 1.52 -4.54
C TYR A 601 9.52 0.32 -5.49
N ARG A 602 10.05 -0.83 -5.08
CA ARG A 602 10.14 -2.11 -5.80
C ARG A 602 9.62 -3.21 -4.88
N GLY A 603 8.96 -4.22 -5.42
CA GLY A 603 8.54 -5.43 -4.72
C GLY A 603 9.42 -6.59 -5.17
N PHE A 604 10.32 -7.06 -4.29
CA PHE A 604 11.35 -8.01 -4.70
C PHE A 604 11.87 -8.89 -3.57
N ARG A 605 12.32 -10.09 -3.95
CA ARG A 605 13.24 -10.93 -3.17
C ARG A 605 14.61 -10.99 -3.80
N TYR A 606 14.65 -10.91 -5.13
CA TYR A 606 15.86 -11.07 -5.91
C TYR A 606 16.20 -9.77 -6.63
N VAL A 607 17.49 -9.45 -6.71
CA VAL A 607 17.99 -8.36 -7.56
C VAL A 607 19.13 -8.89 -8.43
N GLN A 608 18.94 -8.84 -9.75
CA GLN A 608 20.01 -9.09 -10.71
C GLN A 608 20.78 -7.80 -10.93
N VAL A 609 22.10 -7.87 -10.80
CA VAL A 609 23.05 -6.79 -11.02
C VAL A 609 23.88 -7.11 -12.25
N ASP A 610 23.75 -6.24 -13.27
CA ASP A 610 24.49 -6.29 -14.52
C ASP A 610 25.40 -5.06 -14.64
N GLY A 611 26.56 -5.21 -15.30
CA GLY A 611 27.48 -4.09 -15.54
C GLY A 611 28.29 -3.63 -14.33
N PHE A 612 28.35 -4.44 -13.26
CA PHE A 612 29.16 -4.10 -12.08
C PHE A 612 30.67 -4.12 -12.42
N PRO A 613 31.46 -3.11 -11.99
CA PRO A 613 32.91 -3.10 -12.19
C PRO A 613 33.61 -4.12 -11.28
N GLY A 614 34.10 -5.21 -11.87
CA GLY A 614 34.73 -6.32 -11.13
C GLY A 614 33.70 -7.26 -10.51
N THR A 615 34.07 -7.95 -9.44
CA THR A 615 33.17 -8.88 -8.73
C THR A 615 32.53 -8.16 -7.54
N PRO A 616 31.20 -7.98 -7.51
CA PRO A 616 30.53 -7.37 -6.37
C PRO A 616 30.51 -8.34 -5.17
N GLY A 617 30.92 -7.87 -4.00
CA GLY A 617 30.76 -8.61 -2.75
C GLY A 617 29.38 -8.42 -2.12
N GLU A 618 29.04 -9.18 -1.07
CA GLU A 618 27.73 -9.11 -0.39
C GLU A 618 27.33 -7.70 0.06
N GLY A 619 28.30 -6.87 0.45
CA GLY A 619 28.09 -5.49 0.87
C GLY A 619 27.85 -4.48 -0.27
N ALA A 620 27.89 -4.90 -1.54
CA ALA A 620 27.63 -4.04 -2.69
C ALA A 620 26.14 -3.67 -2.82
N LEU A 621 25.24 -4.49 -2.24
CA LEU A 621 23.81 -4.27 -2.24
C LEU A 621 23.21 -4.48 -0.84
N THR A 622 22.24 -3.66 -0.49
CA THR A 622 21.39 -3.83 0.71
C THR A 622 19.97 -3.48 0.31
N ALA A 623 18.96 -4.19 0.81
CA ALA A 623 17.57 -3.82 0.58
C ALA A 623 17.09 -2.91 1.70
N ARG A 624 16.53 -1.76 1.36
CA ARG A 624 15.91 -0.82 2.29
C ARG A 624 14.39 -0.99 2.20
N ILE A 625 13.79 -1.53 3.26
CA ILE A 625 12.36 -1.78 3.37
C ILE A 625 11.64 -0.48 3.67
N VAL A 626 10.55 -0.22 2.95
CA VAL A 626 9.82 1.04 2.96
C VAL A 626 8.33 0.77 2.90
N HIS A 627 7.57 1.43 3.76
CA HIS A 627 6.11 1.46 3.78
C HIS A 627 5.64 2.66 4.64
N SER A 628 4.34 2.92 4.75
CA SER A 628 3.79 3.85 5.73
C SER A 628 4.29 3.48 7.12
N ALA A 629 4.89 4.43 7.85
CA ALA A 629 5.56 4.20 9.13
C ALA A 629 4.60 3.96 10.31
N VAL A 630 3.68 3.01 10.14
CA VAL A 630 2.70 2.58 11.15
C VAL A 630 3.39 1.77 12.25
N ALA A 631 2.91 1.92 13.48
CA ALA A 631 3.39 1.12 14.60
C ALA A 631 2.76 -0.29 14.58
N HIS A 632 3.51 -1.28 15.05
CA HIS A 632 2.94 -2.59 15.41
C HIS A 632 2.18 -2.46 16.72
N THR A 633 0.85 -2.60 16.67
CA THR A 633 -0.02 -2.52 17.85
C THR A 633 -0.51 -3.88 18.31
N GLY A 634 -0.40 -4.92 17.48
CA GLY A 634 -0.83 -6.27 17.83
C GLY A 634 0.25 -7.32 17.65
N SER A 635 0.24 -8.34 18.50
CA SER A 635 1.17 -9.47 18.47
C SER A 635 0.44 -10.80 18.60
N PHE A 636 1.05 -11.85 18.06
CA PHE A 636 0.60 -13.24 18.19
C PHE A 636 1.80 -14.16 18.39
N ALA A 637 1.63 -15.19 19.21
CA ALA A 637 2.58 -16.29 19.33
C ALA A 637 1.84 -17.59 19.69
N SER A 638 2.38 -18.72 19.24
CA SER A 638 1.88 -20.05 19.60
C SER A 638 3.00 -21.08 19.75
N ALA A 639 2.66 -22.21 20.37
CA ALA A 639 3.54 -23.37 20.45
C ALA A 639 3.79 -24.05 19.09
N ASP A 640 2.99 -23.74 18.07
CA ASP A 640 3.17 -24.24 16.71
C ASP A 640 4.02 -23.24 15.89
N PRO A 641 5.26 -23.60 15.51
CA PRO A 641 6.12 -22.71 14.74
C PRO A 641 5.55 -22.34 13.37
N LEU A 642 4.72 -23.20 12.76
CA LEU A 642 4.11 -22.93 11.47
C LEU A 642 3.12 -21.77 11.57
N LEU A 643 2.29 -21.73 12.62
CA LEU A 643 1.36 -20.61 12.83
C LEU A 643 2.10 -19.28 13.01
N ASN A 644 3.24 -19.28 13.70
CA ASN A 644 4.06 -18.08 13.87
C ASN A 644 4.66 -17.61 12.53
N GLN A 645 5.05 -18.54 11.66
CA GLN A 645 5.56 -18.21 10.31
C GLN A 645 4.45 -17.70 9.38
N ILE A 646 3.24 -18.24 9.50
CA ILE A 646 2.06 -17.77 8.77
C ILE A 646 1.69 -16.35 9.23
N ASP A 647 1.70 -16.07 10.54
CA ASP A 647 1.45 -14.72 11.07
C ASP A 647 2.49 -13.72 10.52
N PHE A 648 3.78 -14.08 10.56
CA PHE A 648 4.84 -13.26 9.97
C PHE A 648 4.57 -12.97 8.49
N ALA A 649 4.24 -13.99 7.69
CA ALA A 649 3.98 -13.82 6.26
C ALA A 649 2.75 -12.94 6.00
N ALA A 650 1.71 -13.04 6.83
CA ALA A 650 0.50 -12.25 6.73
C ALA A 650 0.78 -10.77 6.95
N ILE A 651 1.48 -10.44 8.04
CA ILE A 651 1.78 -9.06 8.40
C ILE A 651 2.84 -8.46 7.46
N ALA A 652 3.83 -9.24 7.04
CA ALA A 652 4.81 -8.82 6.05
C ALA A 652 4.14 -8.43 4.72
N SER A 653 3.19 -9.23 4.23
CA SER A 653 2.45 -8.91 3.01
C SER A 653 1.56 -7.67 3.15
N ILE A 654 0.94 -7.44 4.31
CA ILE A 654 0.19 -6.20 4.56
C ILE A 654 1.13 -4.99 4.53
N LEU A 655 2.27 -5.06 5.22
CA LEU A 655 3.23 -3.95 5.29
C LEU A 655 3.88 -3.66 3.95
N ASN A 656 4.28 -4.69 3.20
CA ASN A 656 4.81 -4.54 1.85
C ASN A 656 3.83 -3.80 0.92
N ASN A 657 2.53 -3.86 1.22
CA ASN A 657 1.47 -3.23 0.45
C ASN A 657 0.90 -1.95 1.08
N LEU A 658 1.44 -1.43 2.19
CA LEU A 658 0.89 -0.23 2.85
C LEU A 658 1.70 1.02 2.48
N HIS A 659 1.29 1.74 1.43
CA HIS A 659 2.00 2.92 0.89
C HIS A 659 1.11 4.17 0.85
N GLY A 660 0.57 4.56 2.00
CA GLY A 660 -0.43 5.63 2.14
C GLY A 660 -1.86 5.19 1.77
N PHE A 661 -1.98 4.00 1.21
CA PHE A 661 -3.16 3.21 0.92
C PHE A 661 -2.71 1.74 0.81
N GLN A 662 -3.63 0.78 0.78
CA GLN A 662 -3.27 -0.64 0.64
C GLN A 662 -3.26 -1.05 -0.82
N THR A 663 -2.08 -1.33 -1.37
CA THR A 663 -1.91 -1.87 -2.71
C THR A 663 -2.23 -3.35 -2.76
N ASP A 664 -2.60 -3.87 -3.92
CA ASP A 664 -2.78 -5.31 -4.16
C ASP A 664 -1.45 -6.07 -4.12
N THR A 665 -0.47 -5.60 -4.90
CA THR A 665 0.89 -6.12 -4.98
C THR A 665 1.92 -4.98 -5.00
N PRO A 666 3.10 -5.15 -4.35
CA PRO A 666 4.17 -4.16 -4.42
C PRO A 666 4.98 -4.24 -5.72
N THR A 667 4.68 -5.22 -6.60
CA THR A 667 5.54 -5.61 -7.71
C THR A 667 5.01 -5.11 -9.06
N TYR A 668 3.73 -5.35 -9.35
CA TYR A 668 3.13 -5.13 -10.66
C TYR A 668 2.28 -3.85 -10.67
N GLU A 669 1.05 -3.95 -10.14
CA GLU A 669 -0.01 -2.96 -10.33
C GLU A 669 0.10 -1.79 -9.36
N LYS A 670 0.34 -2.07 -8.07
CA LYS A 670 0.44 -1.07 -6.99
C LYS A 670 -0.84 -0.25 -6.84
N ASN A 671 -2.00 -0.86 -7.09
CA ASN A 671 -3.28 -0.20 -7.07
C ASN A 671 -4.01 -0.46 -5.77
N GLY A 672 -4.77 0.54 -5.31
CA GLY A 672 -5.58 0.46 -4.11
C GLY A 672 -6.85 -0.36 -4.31
N TRP A 673 -6.72 -1.65 -4.64
CA TRP A 673 -7.86 -2.52 -4.89
C TRP A 673 -8.67 -2.75 -3.61
N SER A 674 -9.94 -2.36 -3.65
CA SER A 674 -10.80 -2.28 -2.48
C SER A 674 -11.21 -3.66 -1.92
N GLY A 675 -11.44 -4.65 -2.79
CA GLY A 675 -11.77 -6.04 -2.41
C GLY A 675 -10.65 -6.72 -1.63
N ASP A 676 -9.41 -6.42 -1.96
CA ASP A 676 -8.20 -6.95 -1.32
C ASP A 676 -8.05 -6.39 0.09
N ALA A 677 -8.23 -5.08 0.23
CA ALA A 677 -8.20 -4.39 1.50
C ALA A 677 -9.30 -4.85 2.43
N GLN A 678 -10.54 -4.98 1.95
CA GLN A 678 -11.60 -5.46 2.83
C GLN A 678 -11.26 -6.87 3.32
N ALA A 679 -10.84 -7.80 2.45
CA ALA A 679 -10.54 -9.17 2.83
C ALA A 679 -9.54 -9.34 3.97
N SER A 680 -8.55 -8.44 4.06
CA SER A 680 -7.49 -8.44 5.08
C SER A 680 -7.67 -7.40 6.18
N ALA A 681 -8.76 -6.62 6.16
CA ALA A 681 -8.94 -5.45 7.00
C ALA A 681 -8.80 -5.76 8.50
N GLY A 682 -9.41 -6.85 8.96
CA GLY A 682 -9.33 -7.26 10.35
C GLY A 682 -7.91 -7.56 10.82
N ALA A 683 -7.11 -8.23 9.98
CA ALA A 683 -5.71 -8.52 10.28
C ALA A 683 -4.86 -7.25 10.35
N ALA A 684 -5.08 -6.30 9.43
CA ALA A 684 -4.39 -5.01 9.43
C ALA A 684 -4.75 -4.18 10.68
N ALA A 685 -6.05 -3.98 10.96
CA ALA A 685 -6.51 -3.15 12.07
C ALA A 685 -6.10 -3.67 13.46
N ARG A 686 -6.01 -4.99 13.63
CA ARG A 686 -5.62 -5.63 14.91
C ARG A 686 -4.13 -5.93 15.05
N SER A 687 -3.32 -5.56 14.06
CA SER A 687 -1.87 -5.76 14.10
C SER A 687 -1.07 -4.47 13.99
N LEU A 688 -1.63 -3.44 13.35
CA LEU A 688 -0.95 -2.21 12.97
C LEU A 688 -1.80 -0.97 13.32
N ASP A 689 -1.15 0.16 13.63
CA ASP A 689 -1.81 1.46 13.81
C ASP A 689 -2.17 2.09 12.46
N VAL A 690 -3.28 1.62 11.85
CA VAL A 690 -3.74 2.02 10.52
C VAL A 690 -4.71 3.20 10.52
N ALA A 691 -5.08 3.72 11.69
CA ALA A 691 -6.19 4.67 11.83
C ALA A 691 -6.04 5.90 10.93
N ARG A 692 -4.86 6.52 10.90
CA ARG A 692 -4.60 7.72 10.10
C ARG A 692 -4.45 7.40 8.61
N VAL A 693 -3.68 6.38 8.25
CA VAL A 693 -3.53 5.93 6.85
C VAL A 693 -4.88 5.62 6.21
N TRP A 694 -5.73 4.85 6.89
CA TRP A 694 -7.05 4.52 6.35
C TRP A 694 -8.05 5.67 6.41
N THR A 695 -7.94 6.60 7.37
CA THR A 695 -8.76 7.82 7.36
C THR A 695 -8.46 8.66 6.12
N LYS A 696 -7.16 8.83 5.78
CA LYS A 696 -6.74 9.46 4.53
C LYS A 696 -7.26 8.67 3.33
N TRP A 697 -7.09 7.35 3.32
CA TRP A 697 -7.47 6.55 2.18
C TRP A 697 -8.99 6.49 1.93
N LEU A 698 -9.81 6.44 2.99
CA LEU A 698 -11.27 6.56 2.88
C LEU A 698 -11.70 7.92 2.30
N ALA A 699 -10.88 8.97 2.48
CA ALA A 699 -11.11 10.21 1.78
C ALA A 699 -10.82 10.08 0.27
N ASP A 700 -9.93 9.20 -0.18
CA ASP A 700 -9.68 8.92 -1.60
C ASP A 700 -10.87 8.17 -2.23
N PHE A 701 -11.53 7.28 -1.47
CA PHE A 701 -12.80 6.66 -1.91
C PHE A 701 -13.87 7.72 -2.18
N ARG A 702 -13.99 8.72 -1.29
CA ARG A 702 -14.95 9.83 -1.47
C ARG A 702 -14.62 10.68 -2.69
N ASP A 703 -13.34 10.95 -2.94
CA ASP A 703 -12.90 11.69 -4.14
C ASP A 703 -13.15 10.91 -5.43
N ALA A 704 -13.06 9.57 -5.36
CA ALA A 704 -13.29 8.67 -6.48
C ALA A 704 -14.78 8.36 -6.74
N GLN A 705 -15.69 8.65 -5.82
CA GLN A 705 -17.11 8.35 -6.02
C GLN A 705 -17.69 9.22 -7.15
N SER A 706 -18.28 8.59 -8.16
CA SER A 706 -18.92 9.30 -9.27
C SER A 706 -20.18 10.04 -8.82
N GLU A 707 -20.69 10.96 -9.64
CA GLU A 707 -21.95 11.67 -9.36
C GLU A 707 -23.14 10.71 -9.16
N LYS A 708 -23.14 9.57 -9.89
CA LYS A 708 -24.19 8.54 -9.78
C LYS A 708 -24.15 7.75 -8.47
N GLY A 709 -23.05 7.83 -7.71
CA GLY A 709 -22.84 7.05 -6.48
C GLY A 709 -21.97 5.80 -6.66
N GLU A 710 -21.58 5.46 -7.89
CA GLU A 710 -20.61 4.40 -8.20
C GLU A 710 -19.26 4.71 -7.54
N VAL A 711 -18.68 3.72 -6.86
CA VAL A 711 -17.32 3.76 -6.35
C VAL A 711 -16.51 2.74 -7.16
N PRO A 712 -15.37 3.13 -7.76
CA PRO A 712 -14.56 2.23 -8.57
C PRO A 712 -13.82 1.21 -7.70
N GLU A 713 -13.37 0.10 -8.31
CA GLU A 713 -12.68 -0.98 -7.59
C GLU A 713 -11.28 -0.60 -7.07
N ILE A 714 -10.70 0.49 -7.58
CA ILE A 714 -9.42 1.03 -7.11
C ILE A 714 -9.60 2.46 -6.60
N ALA A 715 -8.95 2.80 -5.51
CA ALA A 715 -8.88 4.17 -5.01
C ALA A 715 -7.47 4.48 -4.48
N PRO A 716 -6.86 5.65 -4.79
CA PRO A 716 -7.29 6.63 -5.79
C PRO A 716 -7.30 6.03 -7.22
N THR A 717 -8.09 6.62 -8.14
CA THR A 717 -8.20 6.18 -9.55
C THR A 717 -8.33 7.36 -10.51
N THR A 718 -8.10 7.09 -11.79
CA THR A 718 -8.45 7.99 -12.90
C THR A 718 -9.95 7.85 -13.26
N PRO A 719 -10.60 8.88 -13.85
CA PRO A 719 -11.95 8.76 -14.38
C PRO A 719 -12.03 7.93 -15.67
N LEU A 720 -10.95 7.28 -16.09
CA LEU A 720 -10.84 6.50 -17.33
C LEU A 720 -10.87 4.98 -17.07
N TYR A 721 -11.05 4.55 -15.82
CA TYR A 721 -11.07 3.15 -15.43
C TYR A 721 -12.11 2.88 -14.34
N GLY A 722 -12.75 1.71 -14.39
CA GLY A 722 -13.60 1.20 -13.29
C GLY A 722 -14.96 1.87 -13.15
N TYR A 723 -15.36 2.72 -14.10
CA TYR A 723 -16.70 3.32 -14.13
C TYR A 723 -17.48 2.87 -15.35
N GLU A 724 -18.82 2.92 -15.26
CA GLU A 724 -19.70 2.70 -16.40
C GLU A 724 -19.28 3.53 -17.64
N ASN A 725 -19.12 2.87 -18.79
CA ASN A 725 -18.79 3.49 -20.08
C ASN A 725 -17.37 4.09 -20.17
N THR A 726 -16.43 3.65 -19.32
CA THR A 726 -15.01 3.97 -19.47
C THR A 726 -14.27 2.89 -20.27
N PRO A 727 -13.20 3.21 -21.02
CA PRO A 727 -12.49 2.20 -21.80
C PRO A 727 -11.93 1.04 -20.94
N GLY A 728 -12.09 -0.20 -21.41
CA GLY A 728 -11.43 -1.36 -20.78
C GLY A 728 -12.38 -2.43 -20.26
N TRP A 729 -12.20 -2.85 -19.00
CA TRP A 729 -12.87 -4.01 -18.41
C TRP A 729 -14.35 -3.77 -18.17
N ASN A 730 -15.18 -4.09 -19.16
CA ASN A 730 -16.63 -3.98 -19.01
C ASN A 730 -17.24 -4.93 -17.98
N VAL A 731 -16.50 -5.98 -17.56
CA VAL A 731 -16.96 -6.95 -16.55
C VAL A 731 -17.10 -6.33 -15.15
N ILE A 732 -16.37 -5.24 -14.91
CA ILE A 732 -16.38 -4.46 -13.66
C ILE A 732 -17.15 -3.14 -13.80
N TRP A 733 -17.89 -2.93 -14.90
CA TRP A 733 -18.75 -1.75 -14.99
C TRP A 733 -19.99 -1.88 -14.11
N GLY A 734 -20.26 -0.86 -13.32
CA GLY A 734 -21.32 -0.85 -12.32
C GLY A 734 -20.96 -1.63 -11.05
N PRO A 735 -21.94 -1.94 -10.18
CA PRO A 735 -21.64 -2.47 -8.86
C PRO A 735 -20.85 -3.78 -8.89
N THR A 736 -19.69 -3.76 -8.23
CA THR A 736 -18.82 -4.91 -7.96
C THR A 736 -18.80 -5.13 -6.45
N THR A 737 -19.95 -5.57 -5.92
CA THR A 737 -20.25 -5.48 -4.48
C THR A 737 -19.20 -6.03 -3.49
N PRO A 738 -18.40 -7.09 -3.78
CA PRO A 738 -17.33 -7.50 -2.87
C PRO A 738 -16.17 -6.50 -2.76
N TRP A 739 -15.92 -5.70 -3.80
CA TRP A 739 -14.97 -4.59 -3.81
C TRP A 739 -15.58 -3.33 -3.17
N ASP A 740 -16.78 -2.96 -3.62
CA ASP A 740 -17.58 -1.85 -3.06
C ASP A 740 -17.73 -1.95 -1.53
N ALA A 741 -17.80 -3.17 -0.99
CA ALA A 741 -17.94 -3.43 0.45
C ALA A 741 -16.80 -2.86 1.31
N ALA A 742 -15.63 -2.56 0.74
CA ALA A 742 -14.55 -1.90 1.47
C ALA A 742 -14.96 -0.54 2.02
N ALA A 743 -15.81 0.20 1.29
CA ALA A 743 -16.38 1.46 1.73
C ALA A 743 -17.23 1.32 3.01
N MET A 744 -17.67 0.11 3.34
CA MET A 744 -18.45 -0.23 4.54
C MET A 744 -17.57 -0.87 5.63
N ILE A 745 -16.73 -1.82 5.23
CA ILE A 745 -15.95 -2.68 6.13
C ILE A 745 -14.78 -1.91 6.74
N LEU A 746 -14.03 -1.11 5.98
CA LEU A 746 -12.87 -0.39 6.53
C LEU A 746 -13.28 0.60 7.63
N PRO A 747 -14.32 1.46 7.46
CA PRO A 747 -14.81 2.31 8.55
C PRO A 747 -15.30 1.50 9.76
N TRP A 748 -15.93 0.34 9.53
CA TRP A 748 -16.43 -0.52 10.60
C TRP A 748 -15.30 -1.16 11.42
N GLU A 749 -14.22 -1.61 10.77
CA GLU A 749 -13.02 -2.13 11.44
C GLU A 749 -12.32 -1.02 12.24
N LEU A 750 -12.26 0.20 11.72
CA LEU A 750 -11.74 1.35 12.48
C LEU A 750 -12.61 1.68 13.70
N TYR A 751 -13.93 1.71 13.53
CA TYR A 751 -14.85 1.96 14.64
C TYR A 751 -14.73 0.88 15.72
N THR A 752 -14.75 -0.40 15.35
CA THR A 752 -14.67 -1.51 16.31
C THR A 752 -13.31 -1.55 17.03
N THR A 753 -12.22 -1.21 16.33
CA THR A 753 -10.87 -1.27 16.88
C THR A 753 -10.50 -0.04 17.72
N TYR A 754 -10.86 1.16 17.27
CA TYR A 754 -10.43 2.43 17.88
C TYR A 754 -11.55 3.19 18.61
N GLY A 755 -12.81 2.78 18.43
CA GLY A 755 -13.98 3.43 19.04
C GLY A 755 -14.38 4.77 18.41
N ASP A 756 -13.84 5.10 17.22
CA ASP A 756 -14.09 6.37 16.56
C ASP A 756 -15.38 6.33 15.73
N THR A 757 -16.40 7.04 16.19
CA THR A 757 -17.70 7.13 15.49
C THR A 757 -17.68 8.11 14.33
N ARG A 758 -16.72 9.04 14.27
CA ARG A 758 -16.65 10.04 13.21
C ARG A 758 -16.32 9.41 11.87
N ILE A 759 -15.51 8.35 11.87
CA ILE A 759 -15.20 7.64 10.62
C ILE A 759 -16.46 7.06 9.96
N LEU A 760 -17.47 6.70 10.76
CA LEU A 760 -18.77 6.30 10.24
C LEU A 760 -19.52 7.53 9.70
N ALA A 761 -19.55 8.64 10.46
CA ALA A 761 -20.22 9.87 10.07
C ALA A 761 -19.64 10.48 8.77
N ASP A 762 -18.32 10.54 8.64
CA ASP A 762 -17.60 11.13 7.50
C ASP A 762 -17.80 10.34 6.21
N ASN A 763 -18.08 9.04 6.30
CA ASN A 763 -18.32 8.16 5.15
C ASN A 763 -19.81 7.96 4.85
N GLN A 764 -20.70 8.44 5.70
CA GLN A 764 -22.13 8.13 5.65
C GLN A 764 -22.80 8.51 4.32
N ASP A 765 -22.48 9.67 3.75
CA ASP A 765 -23.08 10.09 2.47
C ASP A 765 -22.60 9.23 1.30
N MET A 766 -21.30 8.92 1.25
CA MET A 766 -20.72 8.04 0.23
C MET A 766 -21.37 6.66 0.29
N GLN A 767 -21.47 6.07 1.49
CA GLN A 767 -22.07 4.76 1.70
C GLN A 767 -23.54 4.73 1.27
N ARG A 768 -24.32 5.75 1.64
CA ARG A 768 -25.73 5.91 1.22
C ARG A 768 -25.85 5.95 -0.31
N ARG A 769 -25.07 6.80 -0.97
CA ARG A 769 -25.07 6.94 -2.43
C ARG A 769 -24.65 5.66 -3.15
N LEU A 770 -23.68 4.93 -2.59
CA LEU A 770 -23.23 3.65 -3.14
C LEU A 770 -24.29 2.56 -3.03
N VAL A 771 -24.97 2.44 -1.89
CA VAL A 771 -26.08 1.49 -1.71
C VAL A 771 -27.27 1.85 -2.61
N ASP A 772 -27.60 3.14 -2.69
CA ASP A 772 -28.67 3.64 -3.56
C ASP A 772 -28.35 3.38 -5.05
N TYR A 773 -27.10 3.60 -5.46
CA TYR A 773 -26.60 3.26 -6.79
C TYR A 773 -26.69 1.75 -7.07
N THR A 774 -26.22 0.93 -6.14
CA THR A 774 -26.26 -0.54 -6.25
C THR A 774 -27.70 -1.05 -6.38
N ALA A 775 -28.63 -0.44 -5.66
CA ALA A 775 -30.07 -0.74 -5.72
C ALA A 775 -30.71 -0.41 -7.09
N THR A 776 -30.03 0.31 -7.99
CA THR A 776 -30.53 0.52 -9.36
C THR A 776 -30.29 -0.71 -10.26
N PHE A 777 -29.27 -1.50 -9.94
CA PHE A 777 -28.89 -2.73 -10.66
C PHE A 777 -29.40 -3.99 -9.96
N ILE A 778 -29.32 -4.04 -8.64
CA ILE A 778 -29.69 -5.19 -7.81
C ILE A 778 -30.96 -4.82 -7.05
N LYS A 779 -32.14 -5.16 -7.59
CA LYS A 779 -33.42 -4.65 -7.10
C LYS A 779 -34.50 -5.70 -6.95
N ALA A 780 -35.58 -5.34 -6.25
CA ALA A 780 -36.74 -6.17 -6.07
C ALA A 780 -37.38 -6.60 -7.41
N PRO A 781 -38.05 -7.77 -7.44
CA PRO A 781 -38.28 -8.67 -6.31
C PRO A 781 -37.15 -9.69 -6.08
N ASP A 782 -36.20 -9.84 -6.99
CA ASP A 782 -35.28 -10.97 -7.04
C ASP A 782 -33.84 -10.64 -6.59
N PHE A 783 -33.43 -9.37 -6.64
CA PHE A 783 -32.13 -8.87 -6.18
C PHE A 783 -30.92 -9.63 -6.77
N GLN A 784 -30.93 -9.88 -8.08
CA GLN A 784 -29.89 -10.64 -8.78
C GLN A 784 -29.01 -9.77 -9.68
N ARG A 785 -27.71 -10.11 -9.76
CA ARG A 785 -26.77 -9.56 -10.75
C ARG A 785 -25.62 -10.53 -11.00
N SER A 786 -25.48 -10.98 -12.25
CA SER A 786 -24.41 -11.90 -12.68
C SER A 786 -23.27 -11.15 -13.40
N ALA A 787 -22.71 -10.13 -12.74
CA ALA A 787 -21.57 -9.34 -13.23
C ALA A 787 -20.69 -8.91 -12.05
N GLY A 788 -19.43 -8.58 -12.31
CA GLY A 788 -18.39 -8.28 -11.31
C GLY A 788 -17.43 -9.45 -11.06
N LEU A 789 -16.41 -9.22 -10.21
CA LEU A 789 -15.28 -10.14 -9.98
C LEU A 789 -15.56 -11.30 -9.01
N SER A 790 -16.60 -11.19 -8.17
CA SER A 790 -17.11 -12.28 -7.31
C SER A 790 -16.03 -12.94 -6.40
N GLU A 791 -16.16 -14.23 -6.07
CA GLU A 791 -15.21 -15.00 -5.23
C GLU A 791 -13.86 -15.22 -5.96
N TRP A 792 -12.97 -14.25 -5.79
CA TRP A 792 -11.66 -14.23 -6.45
C TRP A 792 -10.70 -15.29 -5.93
N ALA A 793 -9.81 -15.76 -6.80
CA ALA A 793 -8.71 -16.69 -6.47
C ALA A 793 -9.12 -17.96 -5.70
N SER A 794 -10.29 -18.51 -6.01
CA SER A 794 -10.72 -19.84 -5.53
C SER A 794 -9.70 -20.93 -5.87
N ALA A 795 -9.63 -21.99 -5.05
CA ALA A 795 -8.71 -23.10 -5.27
C ALA A 795 -8.78 -23.68 -6.70
N GLY A 796 -7.59 -23.92 -7.28
CA GLY A 796 -7.40 -24.29 -8.68
C GLY A 796 -6.97 -23.10 -9.55
N GLY A 797 -7.10 -23.21 -10.87
CA GLY A 797 -6.83 -22.09 -11.79
C GLY A 797 -7.76 -20.88 -11.54
N MET A 798 -7.53 -19.74 -12.17
CA MET A 798 -8.44 -18.59 -12.03
C MET A 798 -9.81 -18.88 -12.66
N ASP A 799 -10.91 -18.58 -11.95
CA ASP A 799 -12.31 -18.79 -12.42
C ASP A 799 -13.11 -17.49 -12.43
N TYR A 800 -12.99 -16.74 -13.51
CA TYR A 800 -13.74 -15.48 -13.69
C TYR A 800 -15.25 -15.66 -13.75
N SER A 801 -15.74 -16.86 -14.10
CA SER A 801 -17.17 -17.16 -14.14
C SER A 801 -17.76 -17.49 -12.76
N ASN A 802 -16.88 -17.63 -11.76
CA ASN A 802 -17.20 -18.13 -10.43
C ASN A 802 -18.04 -19.42 -10.44
N SER A 803 -17.81 -20.30 -11.43
CA SER A 803 -18.51 -21.58 -11.56
C SER A 803 -18.28 -22.49 -10.34
N ARG A 804 -17.10 -22.40 -9.71
CA ARG A 804 -16.73 -23.19 -8.53
C ARG A 804 -17.18 -22.60 -7.20
N GLY A 805 -17.37 -21.28 -7.12
CA GLY A 805 -17.93 -20.60 -5.94
C GLY A 805 -19.45 -20.51 -5.95
N GLY A 806 -20.11 -20.97 -7.01
CA GLY A 806 -21.56 -21.12 -7.06
C GLY A 806 -22.30 -20.05 -7.85
N GLY A 807 -21.58 -19.23 -8.61
CA GLY A 807 -22.13 -18.18 -9.46
C GLY A 807 -21.82 -16.79 -8.93
N ILE A 808 -21.73 -15.83 -9.85
CA ILE A 808 -21.46 -14.43 -9.53
C ILE A 808 -22.62 -13.82 -8.73
N ASP A 809 -23.86 -14.15 -9.08
CA ASP A 809 -25.08 -13.66 -8.44
C ASP A 809 -25.13 -13.94 -6.94
N ALA A 810 -24.81 -15.16 -6.52
CA ALA A 810 -24.89 -15.55 -5.11
C ALA A 810 -23.90 -14.79 -4.21
N VAL A 811 -22.71 -14.45 -4.71
CA VAL A 811 -21.73 -13.66 -3.94
C VAL A 811 -22.11 -12.18 -3.97
N THR A 812 -22.49 -11.66 -5.14
CA THR A 812 -22.84 -10.26 -5.31
C THR A 812 -24.06 -9.87 -4.46
N THR A 813 -25.12 -10.70 -4.44
CA THR A 813 -26.31 -10.42 -3.63
C THR A 813 -26.02 -10.53 -2.13
N ALA A 814 -25.16 -11.47 -1.70
CA ALA A 814 -24.77 -11.59 -0.29
C ALA A 814 -23.99 -10.36 0.20
N TYR A 815 -23.08 -9.82 -0.63
CA TYR A 815 -22.36 -8.59 -0.30
C TYR A 815 -23.26 -7.36 -0.35
N PHE A 816 -24.25 -7.29 -1.25
CA PHE A 816 -25.22 -6.20 -1.22
C PHE A 816 -26.06 -6.19 0.07
N PHE A 817 -26.46 -7.38 0.57
CA PHE A 817 -27.05 -7.50 1.91
C PHE A 817 -26.11 -6.93 2.98
N HIS A 818 -24.84 -7.33 2.96
CA HIS A 818 -23.87 -6.91 3.98
C HIS A 818 -23.62 -5.39 3.96
N GLN A 819 -23.59 -4.78 2.78
CA GLN A 819 -23.52 -3.33 2.63
C GLN A 819 -24.73 -2.63 3.23
N ALA A 820 -25.95 -3.09 2.93
CA ALA A 820 -27.19 -2.52 3.49
C ALA A 820 -27.25 -2.68 5.02
N ASP A 821 -26.85 -3.84 5.55
CA ASP A 821 -26.80 -4.12 6.99
C ASP A 821 -25.77 -3.24 7.73
N LEU A 822 -24.54 -3.12 7.21
CA LEU A 822 -23.52 -2.23 7.79
C LEU A 822 -23.94 -0.76 7.71
N LEU A 823 -24.56 -0.34 6.61
CA LEU A 823 -25.10 1.02 6.48
C LEU A 823 -26.24 1.25 7.49
N ALA A 824 -27.13 0.29 7.71
CA ALA A 824 -28.18 0.42 8.71
C ALA A 824 -27.61 0.57 10.13
N LYS A 825 -26.62 -0.26 10.49
CA LYS A 825 -25.93 -0.22 11.79
C LYS A 825 -25.18 1.10 12.00
N SER A 826 -24.38 1.51 11.02
CA SER A 826 -23.65 2.79 11.08
C SER A 826 -24.60 3.98 11.18
N SER A 827 -25.68 4.01 10.39
CA SER A 827 -26.74 5.03 10.46
C SER A 827 -27.33 5.15 11.86
N ALA A 828 -27.61 4.02 12.52
CA ALA A 828 -28.14 4.02 13.89
C ALA A 828 -27.12 4.61 14.89
N ILE A 829 -25.83 4.25 14.76
CA ILE A 829 -24.75 4.75 15.63
C ILE A 829 -24.57 6.26 15.48
N VAL A 830 -24.64 6.79 14.26
CA VAL A 830 -24.47 8.23 14.00
C VAL A 830 -25.76 9.04 14.13
N GLY A 831 -26.87 8.42 14.58
CA GLY A 831 -28.14 9.09 14.87
C GLY A 831 -29.03 9.37 13.67
N LYS A 832 -28.85 8.69 12.53
CA LYS A 832 -29.70 8.78 11.33
C LYS A 832 -30.78 7.69 11.32
N ALA A 833 -31.82 7.88 12.13
CA ALA A 833 -32.87 6.87 12.35
C ALA A 833 -33.63 6.45 11.07
N ASP A 834 -33.96 7.41 10.19
CA ASP A 834 -34.70 7.11 8.95
C ASP A 834 -33.87 6.26 7.97
N ASP A 835 -32.58 6.60 7.81
CA ASP A 835 -31.65 5.80 7.02
C ASP A 835 -31.48 4.40 7.64
N ALA A 836 -31.34 4.32 8.96
CA ALA A 836 -31.24 3.03 9.67
C ALA A 836 -32.46 2.15 9.40
N ALA A 837 -33.68 2.70 9.49
CA ALA A 837 -34.92 1.97 9.22
C ALA A 837 -35.03 1.55 7.75
N ARG A 838 -34.71 2.47 6.82
CA ARG A 838 -34.74 2.22 5.37
C ARG A 838 -33.81 1.07 4.98
N TYR A 839 -32.56 1.12 5.42
CA TYR A 839 -31.56 0.12 5.04
C TYR A 839 -31.69 -1.20 5.81
N THR A 840 -32.24 -1.17 7.03
CA THR A 840 -32.69 -2.40 7.71
C THR A 840 -33.75 -3.11 6.87
N LYS A 841 -34.76 -2.37 6.38
CA LYS A 841 -35.78 -2.94 5.50
C LYS A 841 -35.17 -3.49 4.20
N LEU A 842 -34.27 -2.76 3.56
CA LEU A 842 -33.60 -3.23 2.34
C LEU A 842 -32.81 -4.53 2.59
N ALA A 843 -32.03 -4.59 3.66
CA ALA A 843 -31.30 -5.80 4.04
C ALA A 843 -32.26 -6.99 4.26
N GLU A 844 -33.39 -6.77 4.93
CA GLU A 844 -34.40 -7.81 5.13
C GLU A 844 -35.06 -8.30 3.83
N ASP A 845 -35.35 -7.39 2.90
CA ASP A 845 -35.90 -7.72 1.58
C ASP A 845 -34.88 -8.56 0.77
N ILE A 846 -33.60 -8.17 0.77
CA ILE A 846 -32.51 -8.92 0.11
C ILE A 846 -32.35 -10.31 0.75
N ARG A 847 -32.32 -10.40 2.09
CA ARG A 847 -32.20 -11.66 2.82
C ARG A 847 -33.33 -12.62 2.45
N THR A 848 -34.56 -12.09 2.36
CA THR A 848 -35.74 -12.88 1.99
C THR A 848 -35.61 -13.42 0.57
N ALA A 849 -35.25 -12.58 -0.40
CA ALA A 849 -35.05 -13.01 -1.79
C ALA A 849 -33.90 -14.02 -1.94
N TYR A 850 -32.79 -13.79 -1.25
CA TYR A 850 -31.64 -14.69 -1.25
C TYR A 850 -32.02 -16.08 -0.72
N ASN A 851 -32.69 -16.12 0.44
CA ASN A 851 -33.13 -17.39 1.03
C ASN A 851 -34.18 -18.09 0.14
N ALA A 852 -35.12 -17.36 -0.46
CA ALA A 852 -36.09 -17.95 -1.38
C ALA A 852 -35.42 -18.67 -2.57
N ARG A 853 -34.28 -18.15 -3.05
CA ARG A 853 -33.54 -18.73 -4.17
C ARG A 853 -32.63 -19.89 -3.77
N TYR A 854 -31.79 -19.68 -2.76
CA TYR A 854 -30.63 -20.55 -2.49
C TYR A 854 -30.81 -21.49 -1.29
N TRP A 855 -31.71 -21.19 -0.34
CA TRP A 855 -31.88 -22.02 0.86
C TRP A 855 -32.64 -23.32 0.55
N ASP A 856 -32.04 -24.47 0.82
CA ASP A 856 -32.74 -25.77 0.81
C ASP A 856 -33.17 -26.15 2.23
N ALA A 857 -34.42 -25.83 2.57
CA ALA A 857 -34.97 -26.11 3.90
C ALA A 857 -34.96 -27.60 4.27
N ARG A 858 -35.10 -28.51 3.28
CA ARG A 858 -35.12 -29.96 3.52
C ARG A 858 -33.75 -30.47 3.92
N ARG A 859 -32.70 -29.96 3.27
CA ARG A 859 -31.34 -30.40 3.56
C ARG A 859 -30.61 -29.55 4.60
N GLY A 860 -31.08 -28.33 4.84
CA GLY A 860 -30.51 -27.41 5.84
C GLY A 860 -29.22 -26.71 5.39
N TRP A 861 -29.05 -26.44 4.09
CA TRP A 861 -27.89 -25.75 3.53
C TRP A 861 -28.22 -24.98 2.25
N TYR A 862 -27.31 -24.10 1.83
CA TYR A 862 -27.43 -23.29 0.62
C TYR A 862 -26.87 -24.02 -0.60
N ARG A 863 -27.70 -24.15 -1.64
CA ARG A 863 -27.37 -24.82 -2.91
C ARG A 863 -27.01 -23.81 -3.99
N THR A 864 -26.18 -24.23 -4.96
CA THR A 864 -25.99 -23.44 -6.17
C THR A 864 -27.25 -23.47 -7.01
N VAL A 865 -27.50 -22.38 -7.74
CA VAL A 865 -28.58 -22.27 -8.70
C VAL A 865 -27.99 -21.71 -9.98
N ASP A 866 -28.10 -22.43 -11.10
CA ASP A 866 -27.60 -21.94 -12.37
C ASP A 866 -28.49 -20.81 -12.94
N ALA A 867 -28.07 -20.22 -14.07
CA ALA A 867 -28.83 -19.17 -14.75
C ALA A 867 -30.25 -19.60 -15.19
N LYS A 868 -30.52 -20.91 -15.30
CA LYS A 868 -31.82 -21.48 -15.66
C LYS A 868 -32.65 -21.88 -14.43
N GLY A 869 -32.16 -21.63 -13.22
CA GLY A 869 -32.83 -21.98 -11.98
C GLY A 869 -32.61 -23.43 -11.52
N ALA A 870 -31.73 -24.19 -12.19
CA ALA A 870 -31.47 -25.57 -11.83
C ALA A 870 -30.58 -25.67 -10.58
N ALA A 871 -30.98 -26.54 -9.66
CA ALA A 871 -30.25 -26.81 -8.42
C ALA A 871 -28.93 -27.55 -8.70
N GLY A 872 -27.84 -27.12 -8.07
CA GLY A 872 -26.59 -27.87 -8.00
C GLY A 872 -26.14 -28.18 -6.57
N PRO A 873 -24.95 -28.79 -6.41
CA PRO A 873 -24.35 -29.13 -5.12
C PRO A 873 -23.97 -27.87 -4.30
N PRO A 874 -23.61 -27.98 -3.01
CA PRO A 874 -23.16 -26.83 -2.23
C PRO A 874 -21.76 -26.41 -2.62
N THR A 875 -21.48 -25.11 -2.50
CA THR A 875 -20.10 -24.59 -2.43
C THR A 875 -19.81 -24.09 -1.02
N GLN A 876 -18.53 -24.02 -0.67
CA GLN A 876 -18.10 -23.51 0.63
C GLN A 876 -18.55 -22.06 0.80
N VAL A 877 -18.24 -21.20 -0.16
CA VAL A 877 -18.55 -19.76 -0.08
C VAL A 877 -20.06 -19.47 0.03
N GLN A 878 -20.93 -20.21 -0.68
CA GLN A 878 -22.39 -20.02 -0.58
C GLN A 878 -23.00 -20.41 0.76
N ASN A 879 -22.28 -21.19 1.59
CA ASN A 879 -22.70 -21.49 2.94
C ASN A 879 -21.99 -20.60 3.96
N ILE A 880 -20.74 -20.20 3.67
CA ILE A 880 -19.93 -19.32 4.50
C ILE A 880 -20.52 -17.90 4.56
N LEU A 881 -20.78 -17.25 3.42
CA LEU A 881 -21.18 -15.84 3.41
C LEU A 881 -22.54 -15.60 4.10
N PRO A 882 -23.61 -16.38 3.83
CA PRO A 882 -24.87 -16.19 4.54
C PRO A 882 -24.74 -16.40 6.05
N LEU A 883 -23.88 -17.31 6.49
CA LEU A 883 -23.63 -17.52 7.92
C LEU A 883 -22.82 -16.36 8.52
N ALA A 884 -21.76 -15.91 7.84
CA ALA A 884 -20.93 -14.78 8.27
C ALA A 884 -21.73 -13.47 8.37
N PHE A 885 -22.67 -13.24 7.45
CA PHE A 885 -23.47 -12.03 7.39
C PHE A 885 -24.78 -12.11 8.21
N GLY A 886 -25.12 -13.26 8.80
CA GLY A 886 -26.35 -13.42 9.58
C GLY A 886 -27.64 -13.54 8.73
N MET A 887 -27.50 -14.05 7.51
CA MET A 887 -28.61 -14.28 6.57
C MET A 887 -29.29 -15.64 6.75
N VAL A 888 -28.63 -16.59 7.44
CA VAL A 888 -29.15 -17.93 7.71
C VAL A 888 -30.50 -17.85 8.45
N PRO A 889 -31.50 -18.67 8.09
CA PRO A 889 -32.75 -18.72 8.83
C PRO A 889 -32.53 -18.98 10.33
N PRO A 890 -33.20 -18.23 11.23
CA PRO A 890 -32.96 -18.33 12.67
C PRO A 890 -33.05 -19.76 13.20
N GLY A 891 -32.07 -20.16 14.01
CA GLY A 891 -31.97 -21.49 14.60
C GLY A 891 -31.38 -22.57 13.69
N ARG A 892 -30.95 -22.22 12.47
CA ARG A 892 -30.30 -23.15 11.51
C ARG A 892 -28.80 -22.93 11.39
N GLU A 893 -28.24 -21.93 12.06
CA GLU A 893 -26.84 -21.49 11.97
C GLU A 893 -25.87 -22.62 12.29
N GLN A 894 -26.08 -23.35 13.39
CA GLN A 894 -25.23 -24.49 13.76
C GLN A 894 -25.26 -25.59 12.68
N GLY A 895 -26.43 -25.90 12.11
CA GLY A 895 -26.55 -26.92 11.07
C GLY A 895 -25.83 -26.55 9.78
N VAL A 896 -25.82 -25.26 9.42
CA VAL A 896 -25.03 -24.74 8.30
C VAL A 896 -23.54 -24.82 8.61
N ALA A 897 -23.11 -24.40 9.81
CA ALA A 897 -21.72 -24.50 10.25
C ALA A 897 -21.21 -25.96 10.22
N ASP A 898 -22.01 -26.91 10.70
CA ASP A 898 -21.69 -28.34 10.66
C ASP A 898 -21.59 -28.87 9.23
N THR A 899 -22.39 -28.32 8.30
CA THR A 899 -22.30 -28.66 6.87
C THR A 899 -21.02 -28.13 6.25
N ILE A 900 -20.64 -26.89 6.55
CA ILE A 900 -19.36 -26.32 6.14
C ILE A 900 -18.21 -27.18 6.68
N ALA A 901 -18.24 -27.53 7.97
CA ALA A 901 -17.22 -28.36 8.61
C ALA A 901 -17.10 -29.73 7.93
N ARG A 902 -18.20 -30.43 7.65
CA ARG A 902 -18.19 -31.71 6.94
C ARG A 902 -17.63 -31.59 5.52
N ASP A 903 -17.98 -30.53 4.79
CA ASP A 903 -17.45 -30.31 3.43
C ASP A 903 -15.93 -30.06 3.45
N VAL A 904 -15.47 -29.20 4.35
CA VAL A 904 -14.04 -28.87 4.49
C VAL A 904 -13.22 -30.06 4.97
N ASP A 905 -13.73 -30.85 5.91
CA ASP A 905 -13.06 -32.07 6.38
C ASP A 905 -12.94 -33.11 5.26
N LYS A 906 -13.94 -33.20 4.38
CA LYS A 906 -13.95 -34.14 3.25
C LYS A 906 -13.12 -33.67 2.05
N GLN A 907 -13.20 -32.40 1.69
CA GLN A 907 -12.71 -31.87 0.40
C GLN A 907 -11.49 -30.94 0.56
N GLY A 908 -11.13 -30.57 1.78
CA GLY A 908 -10.13 -29.54 2.04
C GLY A 908 -10.63 -28.12 1.74
N LEU A 909 -9.69 -27.17 1.68
CA LEU A 909 -9.96 -25.77 1.38
C LEU A 909 -10.28 -25.60 -0.11
N ARG A 910 -11.43 -24.99 -0.42
CA ARG A 910 -11.82 -24.67 -1.81
C ARG A 910 -12.23 -23.22 -2.01
N THR A 911 -12.11 -22.40 -0.96
CA THR A 911 -12.49 -20.99 -0.98
C THR A 911 -11.48 -20.15 -1.76
N GLY A 912 -11.97 -19.04 -2.29
CA GLY A 912 -11.17 -17.91 -2.66
C GLY A 912 -10.98 -16.97 -1.48
N VAL A 913 -10.79 -15.70 -1.81
CA VAL A 913 -10.44 -14.64 -0.85
C VAL A 913 -11.50 -14.49 0.25
N TYR A 914 -12.78 -14.37 -0.11
CA TYR A 914 -13.81 -14.02 0.86
C TYR A 914 -14.30 -15.21 1.66
N GLY A 915 -14.35 -16.41 1.07
CA GLY A 915 -14.60 -17.62 1.84
C GLY A 915 -13.47 -17.87 2.86
N ALA A 916 -12.21 -17.66 2.48
CA ALA A 916 -11.06 -17.85 3.38
C ALA A 916 -11.09 -16.89 4.57
N ARG A 917 -11.57 -15.65 4.37
CA ARG A 917 -11.72 -14.65 5.44
C ARG A 917 -12.53 -15.16 6.63
N TYR A 918 -13.67 -15.80 6.37
CA TYR A 918 -14.64 -16.14 7.43
C TYR A 918 -14.58 -17.61 7.86
N LEU A 919 -13.99 -18.49 7.05
CA LEU A 919 -14.04 -19.94 7.28
C LEU A 919 -13.53 -20.35 8.67
N LEU A 920 -12.33 -19.93 9.04
CA LEU A 920 -11.71 -20.34 10.31
C LEU A 920 -12.45 -19.76 11.52
N GLU A 921 -12.99 -18.55 11.39
CA GLU A 921 -13.81 -17.91 12.42
C GLU A 921 -15.09 -18.69 12.67
N ILE A 922 -15.82 -19.02 11.60
CA ILE A 922 -17.04 -19.83 11.65
C ILE A 922 -16.75 -21.20 12.29
N LEU A 923 -15.73 -21.91 11.82
CA LEU A 923 -15.38 -23.20 12.40
C LEU A 923 -15.10 -23.09 13.90
N SER A 924 -14.45 -22.01 14.34
CA SER A 924 -14.10 -21.82 15.75
C SER A 924 -15.30 -21.44 16.61
N ASP A 925 -16.14 -20.51 16.15
CA ASP A 925 -17.31 -20.02 16.90
C ASP A 925 -18.41 -21.09 17.03
N TYR A 926 -18.46 -22.07 16.12
CA TYR A 926 -19.46 -23.14 16.09
C TYR A 926 -18.95 -24.51 16.54
N GLY A 927 -17.84 -24.56 17.29
CA GLY A 927 -17.40 -25.78 17.98
C GLY A 927 -16.48 -26.72 17.18
N HIS A 928 -16.02 -26.30 16.00
CA HIS A 928 -15.12 -27.05 15.12
C HIS A 928 -13.66 -26.58 15.21
N ALA A 929 -13.21 -26.15 16.40
CA ALA A 929 -11.85 -25.61 16.64
C ALA A 929 -10.73 -26.56 16.18
N ASN A 930 -10.90 -27.87 16.39
CA ASN A 930 -9.94 -28.88 15.94
C ASN A 930 -9.79 -28.89 14.41
N LEU A 931 -10.90 -28.74 13.67
CA LEU A 931 -10.85 -28.68 12.21
C LEU A 931 -10.24 -27.35 11.75
N ALA A 932 -10.59 -26.23 12.38
CA ALA A 932 -9.98 -24.93 12.08
C ALA A 932 -8.45 -24.99 12.20
N TYR A 933 -7.94 -25.56 13.30
CA TYR A 933 -6.50 -25.75 13.51
C TYR A 933 -5.87 -26.67 12.46
N ARG A 934 -6.52 -27.80 12.13
CA ARG A 934 -6.03 -28.69 11.04
C ARG A 934 -5.94 -27.97 9.71
N VAL A 935 -6.96 -27.18 9.33
CA VAL A 935 -6.97 -26.42 8.07
C VAL A 935 -5.86 -25.36 8.06
N ALA A 936 -5.71 -24.60 9.15
CA ALA A 936 -4.69 -23.56 9.29
C ALA A 936 -3.25 -24.10 9.21
N THR A 937 -3.04 -25.37 9.56
CA THR A 937 -1.71 -26.01 9.63
C THR A 937 -1.45 -27.04 8.52
N ARG A 938 -2.32 -27.12 7.50
CA ARG A 938 -2.04 -27.93 6.31
C ARG A 938 -0.78 -27.42 5.59
N THR A 939 -0.08 -28.35 4.94
CA THR A 939 1.15 -28.06 4.19
C THR A 939 1.12 -28.62 2.77
N ASP A 940 -0.05 -28.95 2.26
CA ASP A 940 -0.33 -29.35 0.87
C ASP A 940 -1.18 -28.27 0.18
N GLU A 941 -1.11 -28.20 -1.15
CA GLU A 941 -1.91 -27.23 -1.91
C GLU A 941 -3.39 -27.61 -1.91
N PRO A 942 -4.33 -26.68 -1.65
CA PRO A 942 -4.15 -25.27 -1.27
C PRO A 942 -4.07 -25.06 0.25
N SER A 943 -3.03 -24.38 0.74
CA SER A 943 -2.93 -23.94 2.14
C SER A 943 -1.88 -22.85 2.34
N TRP A 944 -1.96 -22.11 3.45
CA TRP A 944 -0.90 -21.18 3.84
C TRP A 944 0.43 -21.91 4.13
N GLY A 945 0.36 -23.07 4.80
CA GLY A 945 1.55 -23.85 5.12
C GLY A 945 2.23 -24.46 3.89
N TRP A 946 1.52 -24.62 2.76
CA TRP A 946 2.13 -24.97 1.47
C TRP A 946 3.14 -23.90 1.02
N TRP A 947 2.82 -22.62 1.14
CA TRP A 947 3.77 -21.54 0.80
C TRP A 947 4.98 -21.55 1.74
N ILE A 948 4.73 -21.66 3.05
CA ILE A 948 5.80 -21.67 4.06
C ILE A 948 6.74 -22.87 3.86
N LYS A 949 6.20 -24.07 3.64
CA LYS A 949 6.97 -25.29 3.36
C LYS A 949 7.85 -25.17 2.12
N ASN A 950 7.43 -24.37 1.13
CA ASN A 950 8.19 -24.09 -0.09
C ASN A 950 9.10 -22.85 0.03
N GLY A 951 9.37 -22.39 1.26
CA GLY A 951 10.37 -21.34 1.54
C GLY A 951 9.89 -19.91 1.29
N HIS A 952 8.58 -19.69 1.21
CA HIS A 952 7.99 -18.36 1.09
C HIS A 952 7.64 -17.76 2.46
N LYS A 953 7.70 -16.43 2.55
CA LYS A 953 7.44 -15.66 3.78
C LYS A 953 6.50 -14.47 3.53
N THR A 954 5.65 -14.63 2.52
CA THR A 954 4.61 -13.69 2.06
C THR A 954 3.43 -14.51 1.55
N MET A 955 2.28 -13.86 1.42
CA MET A 955 1.04 -14.43 0.90
C MET A 955 0.96 -14.25 -0.62
N PHE A 956 0.32 -15.17 -1.35
CA PHE A 956 0.29 -15.13 -2.83
C PHE A 956 -1.08 -14.70 -3.37
N GLU A 957 -1.13 -14.26 -4.63
CA GLU A 957 -2.38 -13.90 -5.31
C GLU A 957 -3.25 -15.15 -5.56
N THR A 958 -2.67 -16.32 -5.76
CA THR A 958 -3.40 -17.59 -5.85
C THR A 958 -2.75 -18.65 -4.99
N TRP A 959 -3.49 -19.68 -4.61
CA TRP A 959 -2.96 -20.80 -3.83
C TRP A 959 -1.75 -21.52 -4.48
N SER A 960 -1.63 -21.47 -5.80
CA SER A 960 -0.55 -22.13 -6.56
C SER A 960 0.80 -21.41 -6.45
N LEU A 961 1.90 -22.18 -6.44
CA LEU A 961 3.26 -21.62 -6.52
C LEU A 961 3.55 -20.90 -7.85
N ASN A 962 2.72 -21.13 -8.87
CA ASN A 962 2.80 -20.45 -10.17
C ASN A 962 2.08 -19.08 -10.19
N SER A 963 1.43 -18.69 -9.08
CA SER A 963 0.74 -17.41 -8.91
C SER A 963 1.57 -16.23 -9.42
N ARG A 964 0.99 -15.29 -10.18
CA ARG A 964 1.68 -14.13 -10.79
C ARG A 964 2.32 -13.22 -9.73
N SER A 965 1.53 -12.75 -8.77
CA SER A 965 2.07 -12.06 -7.58
C SER A 965 2.30 -13.06 -6.44
N ARG A 966 3.49 -13.02 -5.85
CA ARG A 966 3.89 -13.80 -4.67
C ARG A 966 3.90 -12.94 -3.40
N ASP A 967 3.30 -11.76 -3.46
CA ASP A 967 3.10 -10.87 -2.32
C ASP A 967 1.77 -10.11 -2.42
N HIS A 968 0.71 -10.75 -1.93
CA HIS A 968 -0.68 -10.32 -2.01
C HIS A 968 -1.38 -10.54 -0.69
N HIS A 969 -1.94 -9.50 -0.08
CA HIS A 969 -2.27 -9.52 1.34
C HIS A 969 -3.67 -10.06 1.70
N TYR A 970 -4.56 -10.33 0.73
CA TYR A 970 -5.96 -10.68 1.04
C TYR A 970 -6.18 -12.02 1.73
N PHE A 971 -5.20 -12.93 1.71
CA PHE A 971 -5.23 -14.19 2.48
C PHE A 971 -4.66 -14.01 3.90
N ALA A 972 -4.30 -12.80 4.31
CA ALA A 972 -3.79 -12.48 5.65
C ALA A 972 -4.85 -12.55 6.76
N SER A 973 -6.13 -12.70 6.42
CA SER A 973 -7.24 -12.86 7.39
C SER A 973 -7.05 -14.00 8.40
N ILE A 974 -6.21 -15.00 8.09
CA ILE A 974 -5.83 -16.02 9.07
C ILE A 974 -5.13 -15.43 10.31
N ALA A 975 -4.33 -14.38 10.17
CA ALA A 975 -3.67 -13.70 11.29
C ALA A 975 -4.68 -13.06 12.24
N ASP A 976 -5.83 -12.64 11.70
CA ASP A 976 -6.93 -12.13 12.48
C ASP A 976 -7.63 -13.23 13.29
N TRP A 977 -7.92 -14.36 12.65
CA TRP A 977 -8.43 -15.57 13.32
C TRP A 977 -7.50 -16.01 14.47
N MET A 978 -6.18 -15.99 14.26
CA MET A 978 -5.20 -16.37 15.28
C MET A 978 -5.33 -15.52 16.55
N ARG A 979 -5.45 -14.19 16.41
CA ARG A 979 -5.61 -13.27 17.54
C ARG A 979 -6.99 -13.42 18.19
N GLN A 980 -8.04 -13.35 17.37
CA GLN A 980 -9.40 -13.28 17.87
C GLN A 980 -9.94 -14.60 18.38
N ARG A 981 -9.74 -15.68 17.64
CA ARG A 981 -10.41 -16.96 17.86
C ARG A 981 -9.49 -17.94 18.56
N LEU A 982 -8.26 -18.10 18.08
CA LEU A 982 -7.31 -19.06 18.67
C LEU A 982 -6.77 -18.57 20.02
N ALA A 983 -6.16 -17.39 20.08
CA ALA A 983 -5.71 -16.77 21.34
C ALA A 983 -6.88 -16.20 22.14
N GLY A 984 -7.97 -15.79 21.47
CA GLY A 984 -9.24 -15.43 22.10
C GLY A 984 -9.45 -13.93 22.35
N LEU A 985 -8.56 -13.03 21.90
CA LEU A 985 -8.61 -11.60 22.20
C LEU A 985 -9.44 -10.82 21.18
N ARG A 986 -10.57 -10.23 21.59
CA ARG A 986 -11.48 -9.49 20.70
C ARG A 986 -12.02 -8.21 21.36
N PRO A 987 -12.45 -7.21 20.58
CA PRO A 987 -13.26 -6.14 21.12
C PRO A 987 -14.65 -6.69 21.49
N GLY A 988 -15.01 -6.66 22.78
CA GLY A 988 -16.38 -6.93 23.25
C GLY A 988 -17.29 -5.70 23.11
N ALA A 989 -16.69 -4.52 23.00
CA ALA A 989 -17.32 -3.25 22.64
C ALA A 989 -16.32 -2.42 21.81
N PRO A 990 -16.79 -1.42 21.04
CA PRO A 990 -15.92 -0.58 20.22
C PRO A 990 -14.76 0.03 21.02
N GLY A 991 -13.57 0.06 20.41
CA GLY A 991 -12.37 0.60 21.04
C GLY A 991 -11.78 -0.26 22.16
N TYR A 992 -12.24 -1.50 22.33
CA TYR A 992 -11.90 -2.35 23.48
C TYR A 992 -12.36 -1.80 24.84
N LYS A 993 -13.45 -1.01 24.86
CA LYS A 993 -14.11 -0.62 26.13
C LYS A 993 -14.56 -1.82 26.97
N VAL A 994 -14.88 -2.92 26.29
CA VAL A 994 -14.96 -4.26 26.86
C VAL A 994 -13.91 -5.12 26.15
N VAL A 995 -12.99 -5.71 26.90
CA VAL A 995 -12.04 -6.71 26.40
C VAL A 995 -12.69 -8.08 26.50
N LEU A 996 -12.96 -8.70 25.35
CA LEU A 996 -13.50 -10.05 25.29
C LEU A 996 -12.35 -11.05 25.16
N VAL A 997 -12.29 -12.00 26.09
CA VAL A 997 -11.37 -13.14 26.05
C VAL A 997 -12.17 -14.44 25.93
N LYS A 998 -12.16 -15.03 24.74
CA LYS A 998 -12.88 -16.29 24.43
C LYS A 998 -12.08 -17.15 23.44
N PRO A 999 -11.10 -17.94 23.92
CA PRO A 999 -10.27 -18.79 23.07
C PRO A 999 -11.01 -20.07 22.63
N ALA A 1000 -10.89 -20.41 21.36
CA ALA A 1000 -11.29 -21.68 20.76
C ALA A 1000 -10.08 -22.61 20.72
N ILE A 1001 -9.80 -23.28 21.85
CA ILE A 1001 -8.60 -24.10 22.04
C ILE A 1001 -8.75 -25.43 21.27
N PRO A 1002 -7.89 -25.75 20.27
CA PRO A 1002 -7.90 -27.05 19.62
C PRO A 1002 -7.16 -28.10 20.46
N ASP A 1003 -7.39 -29.36 20.16
CA ASP A 1003 -6.60 -30.47 20.73
C ASP A 1003 -5.22 -30.52 20.04
N GLY A 1004 -4.18 -30.85 20.81
CA GLY A 1004 -2.81 -31.01 20.30
C GLY A 1004 -1.96 -29.75 20.27
N LEU A 1005 -2.53 -28.54 20.46
CA LEU A 1005 -1.76 -27.30 20.59
C LEU A 1005 -1.52 -26.96 22.06
N ALA A 1006 -0.26 -26.73 22.43
CA ALA A 1006 0.12 -26.52 23.83
C ALA A 1006 -0.17 -25.10 24.35
N SER A 1007 -0.01 -24.07 23.52
CA SER A 1007 -0.28 -22.68 23.91
C SER A 1007 -0.50 -21.76 22.72
N ALA A 1008 -1.25 -20.68 22.95
CA ALA A 1008 -1.33 -19.53 22.06
C ALA A 1008 -1.59 -18.25 22.87
N GLU A 1009 -1.07 -17.13 22.39
CA GLU A 1009 -1.25 -15.81 23.00
C GLU A 1009 -1.34 -14.70 21.95
N ALA A 1010 -2.04 -13.63 22.32
CA ALA A 1010 -2.15 -12.41 21.56
C ALA A 1010 -2.21 -11.20 22.50
N ALA A 1011 -1.62 -10.09 22.06
CA ALA A 1011 -1.71 -8.81 22.74
C ALA A 1011 -2.08 -7.70 21.76
N MET A 1012 -2.74 -6.65 22.25
CA MET A 1012 -3.03 -5.45 21.50
C MET A 1012 -2.84 -4.19 22.35
N ASP A 1013 -2.09 -3.22 21.85
CA ASP A 1013 -1.99 -1.86 22.38
C ASP A 1013 -3.18 -1.04 21.90
N THR A 1014 -4.23 -1.02 22.71
CA THR A 1014 -5.47 -0.28 22.43
C THR A 1014 -5.32 1.21 22.81
N ALA A 1015 -6.29 2.02 22.44
CA ALA A 1015 -6.37 3.42 22.88
C ALA A 1015 -6.51 3.57 24.41
N HIS A 1016 -6.84 2.50 25.13
CA HIS A 1016 -6.96 2.48 26.59
C HIS A 1016 -5.73 1.87 27.29
N GLY A 1017 -4.81 1.25 26.55
CA GLY A 1017 -3.68 0.49 27.09
C GLY A 1017 -3.60 -0.93 26.53
N ARG A 1018 -2.71 -1.74 27.09
CA ARG A 1018 -2.50 -3.11 26.63
C ARG A 1018 -3.68 -4.02 27.03
N ALA A 1019 -4.21 -4.74 26.05
CA ALA A 1019 -5.12 -5.87 26.25
C ALA A 1019 -4.39 -7.16 25.87
N PHE A 1020 -4.61 -8.25 26.61
CA PHE A 1020 -3.90 -9.51 26.38
C PHE A 1020 -4.80 -10.72 26.63
N SER A 1021 -4.60 -11.78 25.85
CA SER A 1021 -5.12 -13.12 26.09
C SER A 1021 -4.03 -14.14 25.80
N GLY A 1022 -3.79 -15.07 26.73
CA GLY A 1022 -2.86 -16.17 26.52
C GLY A 1022 -3.27 -17.41 27.28
N TRP A 1023 -3.20 -18.57 26.65
CA TRP A 1023 -3.53 -19.83 27.28
C TRP A 1023 -2.43 -20.87 27.10
N LYS A 1024 -2.33 -21.78 28.07
CA LYS A 1024 -1.47 -22.95 28.06
C LYS A 1024 -2.23 -24.16 28.55
N VAL A 1025 -2.11 -25.28 27.85
CA VAL A 1025 -2.61 -26.60 28.27
C VAL A 1025 -1.41 -27.47 28.62
N ASP A 1026 -1.37 -27.97 29.85
CA ASP A 1026 -0.33 -28.86 30.36
C ASP A 1026 -0.95 -30.00 31.17
N ALA A 1027 -0.62 -31.25 30.81
CA ALA A 1027 -1.22 -32.45 31.41
C ALA A 1027 -2.76 -32.38 31.54
N GLY A 1028 -3.44 -31.87 30.51
CA GLY A 1028 -4.91 -31.71 30.49
C GLY A 1028 -5.47 -30.53 31.29
N LYS A 1029 -4.62 -29.74 31.96
CA LYS A 1029 -4.98 -28.55 32.73
C LYS A 1029 -4.79 -27.29 31.89
N LEU A 1030 -5.82 -26.46 31.82
CA LEU A 1030 -5.79 -25.13 31.24
C LEU A 1030 -5.32 -24.08 32.27
N THR A 1031 -4.40 -23.22 31.84
CA THR A 1031 -4.11 -21.90 32.42
C THR A 1031 -4.46 -20.83 31.37
N LEU A 1032 -5.36 -19.91 31.69
CA LEU A 1032 -5.79 -18.80 30.84
C LEU A 1032 -5.49 -17.47 31.54
N THR A 1033 -4.69 -16.61 30.89
CA THR A 1033 -4.33 -15.28 31.36
C THR A 1033 -5.03 -14.22 30.52
N ALA A 1034 -5.63 -13.22 31.17
CA ALA A 1034 -6.21 -12.06 30.54
C ALA A 1034 -5.63 -10.76 31.15
N GLU A 1035 -5.35 -9.75 30.33
CA GLU A 1035 -5.00 -8.40 30.77
C GLU A 1035 -6.04 -7.42 30.23
N VAL A 1036 -6.61 -6.62 31.14
CA VAL A 1036 -7.67 -5.66 30.86
C VAL A 1036 -7.15 -4.27 31.23
N PRO A 1037 -7.06 -3.33 30.27
CA PRO A 1037 -6.49 -2.01 30.51
C PRO A 1037 -7.38 -1.16 31.43
N ALA A 1038 -6.77 -0.15 32.07
CA ALA A 1038 -7.47 0.81 32.91
C ALA A 1038 -8.66 1.47 32.16
N ASN A 1039 -9.71 1.82 32.91
CA ASN A 1039 -10.93 2.44 32.39
C ASN A 1039 -11.71 1.57 31.38
N THR A 1040 -11.50 0.26 31.41
CA THR A 1040 -12.24 -0.75 30.62
C THR A 1040 -12.71 -1.90 31.52
N THR A 1041 -13.45 -2.85 30.95
CA THR A 1041 -13.92 -4.06 31.64
C THR A 1041 -13.59 -5.32 30.86
N GLY A 1042 -13.45 -6.45 31.54
CA GLY A 1042 -13.18 -7.75 30.92
C GLY A 1042 -14.40 -8.66 30.91
N GLU A 1043 -14.61 -9.36 29.79
CA GLU A 1043 -15.53 -10.48 29.66
C GLU A 1043 -14.74 -11.74 29.30
N ILE A 1044 -14.54 -12.62 30.29
CA ILE A 1044 -13.62 -13.76 30.19
C ILE A 1044 -14.38 -15.08 30.16
N TRP A 1045 -14.27 -15.81 29.06
CA TRP A 1045 -14.90 -17.10 28.82
C TRP A 1045 -13.87 -18.21 28.99
N VAL A 1046 -13.95 -18.95 30.10
CA VAL A 1046 -13.01 -20.04 30.41
C VAL A 1046 -13.61 -21.38 29.96
N PRO A 1047 -12.98 -22.13 29.05
CA PRO A 1047 -13.45 -23.46 28.65
C PRO A 1047 -13.50 -24.46 29.82
N THR A 1048 -14.65 -25.09 30.03
CA THR A 1048 -14.89 -26.06 31.12
C THR A 1048 -14.49 -27.49 30.78
N ARG A 1049 -14.18 -27.78 29.51
CA ARG A 1049 -13.80 -29.13 29.06
C ARG A 1049 -12.51 -29.66 29.71
N PHE A 1050 -11.67 -28.76 30.24
CA PHE A 1050 -10.41 -29.04 30.95
C PHE A 1050 -10.58 -29.24 32.47
N GLY A 1051 -11.82 -29.26 32.97
CA GLY A 1051 -12.14 -29.47 34.39
C GLY A 1051 -12.75 -28.22 35.04
N THR A 1052 -12.98 -28.30 36.34
CA THR A 1052 -13.58 -27.20 37.11
C THR A 1052 -12.67 -25.97 37.12
N VAL A 1053 -13.24 -24.80 36.82
CA VAL A 1053 -12.51 -23.52 36.77
C VAL A 1053 -12.26 -23.00 38.17
N VAL A 1054 -11.01 -22.64 38.44
CA VAL A 1054 -10.55 -21.91 39.63
C VAL A 1054 -10.28 -20.45 39.21
N PRO A 1055 -11.21 -19.53 39.49
CA PRO A 1055 -11.04 -18.13 39.13
C PRO A 1055 -10.12 -17.38 40.09
N PRO A 1056 -9.41 -16.33 39.63
CA PRO A 1056 -8.64 -15.45 40.49
C PRO A 1056 -9.54 -14.51 41.30
N ALA A 1057 -8.98 -13.88 42.33
CA ALA A 1057 -9.66 -12.82 43.06
C ALA A 1057 -10.06 -11.65 42.12
N GLY A 1058 -11.22 -11.05 42.37
CA GLY A 1058 -11.73 -9.94 41.55
C GLY A 1058 -12.44 -10.36 40.25
N ALA A 1059 -12.45 -11.65 39.90
CA ALA A 1059 -13.25 -12.16 38.79
C ALA A 1059 -14.63 -12.65 39.29
N GLN A 1060 -15.71 -12.02 38.81
CA GLN A 1060 -17.07 -12.38 39.18
C GLN A 1060 -17.66 -13.37 38.16
N ARG A 1061 -17.99 -14.59 38.59
CA ARG A 1061 -18.70 -15.56 37.73
C ARG A 1061 -20.10 -15.06 37.42
N LEU A 1062 -20.48 -15.05 36.15
CA LEU A 1062 -21.81 -14.64 35.68
C LEU A 1062 -22.70 -15.85 35.40
N ARG A 1063 -22.26 -16.76 34.53
CA ARG A 1063 -23.02 -17.94 34.12
C ARG A 1063 -22.14 -19.03 33.51
N GLU A 1064 -22.69 -20.22 33.34
CA GLU A 1064 -22.18 -21.22 32.40
C GLU A 1064 -22.97 -21.17 31.09
N ASP A 1065 -22.28 -21.35 29.98
CA ASP A 1065 -22.87 -21.29 28.64
C ASP A 1065 -22.03 -22.12 27.65
N LYS A 1066 -22.67 -23.09 26.99
CA LYS A 1066 -22.10 -23.91 25.89
C LYS A 1066 -20.66 -24.39 26.13
N GLY A 1067 -20.38 -24.94 27.31
CA GLY A 1067 -19.06 -25.48 27.66
C GLY A 1067 -18.04 -24.45 28.16
N TYR A 1068 -18.46 -23.23 28.47
CA TYR A 1068 -17.64 -22.18 29.09
C TYR A 1068 -18.23 -21.71 30.42
N SER A 1069 -17.36 -21.29 31.34
CA SER A 1069 -17.72 -20.45 32.48
C SER A 1069 -17.37 -19.00 32.17
N LEU A 1070 -18.36 -18.12 32.23
CA LEU A 1070 -18.24 -16.69 31.93
C LEU A 1070 -17.96 -15.88 33.20
N TYR A 1071 -16.98 -14.99 33.13
CA TYR A 1071 -16.58 -14.09 34.21
C TYR A 1071 -16.54 -12.63 33.74
N ARG A 1072 -16.90 -11.73 34.64
CA ARG A 1072 -16.66 -10.28 34.50
C ARG A 1072 -15.48 -9.87 35.36
N THR A 1073 -14.61 -9.02 34.84
CA THR A 1073 -13.48 -8.43 35.58
C THR A 1073 -13.44 -6.91 35.42
N GLY A 1074 -12.84 -6.23 36.39
CA GLY A 1074 -12.33 -4.87 36.22
C GLY A 1074 -11.01 -4.86 35.42
N PRO A 1075 -10.30 -3.72 35.39
CA PRO A 1075 -8.94 -3.67 34.85
C PRO A 1075 -7.96 -4.48 35.71
N GLY A 1076 -6.88 -4.94 35.08
CA GLY A 1076 -5.83 -5.73 35.73
C GLY A 1076 -5.50 -7.01 34.97
N ARG A 1077 -4.64 -7.82 35.58
CA ARG A 1077 -4.19 -9.10 35.03
C ARG A 1077 -4.78 -10.27 35.83
N PHE A 1078 -5.49 -11.16 35.15
CA PHE A 1078 -6.25 -12.25 35.74
C PHE A 1078 -5.75 -13.58 35.19
N THR A 1079 -5.50 -14.57 36.06
CA THR A 1079 -5.11 -15.93 35.68
C THR A 1079 -6.14 -16.93 36.17
N PHE A 1080 -6.81 -17.62 35.26
CA PHE A 1080 -7.76 -18.68 35.51
C PHE A 1080 -7.05 -20.03 35.32
N THR A 1081 -7.29 -20.97 36.23
CA THR A 1081 -6.77 -22.34 36.10
C THR A 1081 -7.90 -23.35 36.15
N THR A 1082 -7.65 -24.58 35.72
CA THR A 1082 -8.61 -25.68 35.84
C THR A 1082 -8.03 -26.80 36.71
N GLY A 1083 -8.88 -27.47 37.48
CA GLY A 1083 -8.47 -28.51 38.44
C GLY A 1083 -7.83 -29.75 37.82
N GLY A 1084 -7.86 -29.90 36.49
CA GLY A 1084 -7.55 -31.13 35.78
C GLY A 1084 -8.72 -32.10 35.75
N LYS A 1085 -8.69 -33.04 34.80
CA LYS A 1085 -9.56 -34.21 34.76
C LYS A 1085 -8.80 -35.43 35.25
#